data_AF-A0A1Y3D5T0-F1
#
_entry.id   AF-A0A1Y3D5T0-F1
#
_cell.length_a   1.000
_cell.length_b   1.000
_cell.length_c   1.000
_cell.angle_alpha   90.00
_cell.angle_beta   90.00
_cell.angle_gamma   90.00
#
_symmetry.space_group_name_H-M   'P 1'
#
loop_
_entity.id
_entity.type
_entity.pdbx_description
1 polymer ?
#
loop_
_entity_poly.entity_id
_entity_poly.type
_entity_poly.pdbx_seq_one_letter_code
_entity_poly.pdbx_strand_id
1 'polypeptide(L)'
;MKLSLFTITLLSIFSIESYAESTKNINNPNVAIASALAKKHVQINFEQQKMIPQGWRVPGNNVGNIFIQDGFLHIDGRKSTMQTTSILLPTELAKLQNYRIDMEFTLDQAVNPSRWGSVIYDIVATQGFIPKKYYQFTVRADTAAKNGTEFGNRKANGQWNVIESKAFPENIKANQLYKATVIVHGNRVQQYLNNVLLQNVELDQPQLNGDIGLSVAGLVMKVKSIQVSEQNTVLPNLNNKVTAVQASTTQVSAAATLIQKMSADLNVNTVSANQVYYHLDAKLNLLDTSGNPVSTLQHYLSNTQRKNIAVLSIQDQQTITVLKQLAKSQDLSDITLLSSETELLQFAHQQLPMIRTALDLSQAKNLSSSRKDLSAVMQMANQAFAKIVVLPKQLIDVKNVRFLQQLLMTVWVDSSATTAQEVASVLTSGVNGIMTTDSAAFDALLKQFPKNTLLRKPFIIGHRGVPSLEDENTLESAKYAVALGADLVENDIYLTKDNHVVVMHDETVNRTTKGTGKIEEMTLAEVQQLRTKNKNYSVPTLAEYFASFKNTQNFVLMIEMKSANPKLVSALKTEIEKYAVEDQVIITSFNRDQIQQVKNHLPMVSTGILIQNMPSSNQVLINSRQILAEAQKYTSSYHPPYRNDLVKLFAETQHRGLTYWPWNLNDTTFKQLYVAGLNGVTTNFVQLYSKYIVDIQAPSELKLKVGQPLKMDVQLQQQDGIELKGQAQQFIILARSPQHETKAGSVSFTQKGTAYVLAGYKYQIDQQYFYHIFSKPVKVIIK
;
A
#
# COMPACT_ATOMS: atom_id res chain seq x y z
N MET A 1 -48.24 2.94 -71.40
CA MET A 1 -48.89 1.70 -71.89
C MET A 1 -48.70 0.62 -70.83
N LYS A 2 -49.81 0.08 -70.31
CA LYS A 2 -50.06 -1.24 -69.68
C LYS A 2 -49.04 -1.79 -68.66
N LEU A 3 -49.36 -1.84 -67.35
CA LEU A 3 -50.28 -2.73 -66.60
C LEU A 3 -49.60 -4.02 -66.06
N SER A 4 -49.52 -4.08 -64.71
CA SER A 4 -50.07 -5.15 -63.85
C SER A 4 -49.35 -6.52 -63.80
N LEU A 5 -49.22 -7.28 -62.69
CA LEU A 5 -50.07 -7.41 -61.49
C LEU A 5 -49.43 -8.35 -60.41
N PHE A 6 -49.96 -8.23 -59.18
CA PHE A 6 -50.02 -9.16 -58.02
C PHE A 6 -48.83 -9.23 -57.02
N THR A 7 -48.85 -8.55 -55.83
CA THR A 7 -49.56 -8.78 -54.51
C THR A 7 -48.82 -9.72 -53.54
N ILE A 8 -48.82 -9.64 -52.20
CA ILE A 8 -49.64 -8.94 -51.19
C ILE A 8 -48.91 -8.93 -49.83
N THR A 9 -48.95 -7.79 -49.11
CA THR A 9 -49.10 -7.54 -47.64
C THR A 9 -48.26 -8.35 -46.60
N LEU A 10 -47.76 -7.81 -45.48
CA LEU A 10 -48.24 -6.74 -44.60
C LEU A 10 -47.08 -6.32 -43.65
N LEU A 11 -46.78 -5.02 -43.56
CA LEU A 11 -46.04 -4.41 -42.46
C LEU A 11 -46.97 -4.32 -41.24
N SER A 12 -46.52 -4.77 -40.07
CA SER A 12 -47.09 -4.37 -38.79
C SER A 12 -45.99 -3.88 -37.85
N ILE A 13 -46.17 -2.60 -37.51
CA ILE A 13 -45.57 -1.83 -36.43
C ILE A 13 -45.67 -2.63 -35.12
N PHE A 14 -44.56 -2.80 -34.40
CA PHE A 14 -44.61 -3.18 -32.99
C PHE A 14 -44.29 -1.99 -32.11
N SER A 15 -45.26 -1.73 -31.25
CA SER A 15 -45.42 -0.62 -30.33
C SER A 15 -44.38 -0.63 -29.21
N ILE A 16 -44.01 0.58 -28.80
CA ILE A 16 -43.40 0.88 -27.51
C ILE A 16 -44.44 0.54 -26.44
N GLU A 17 -44.21 -0.53 -25.68
CA GLU A 17 -44.90 -0.77 -24.42
C GLU A 17 -43.89 -0.90 -23.28
N SER A 18 -44.10 -0.03 -22.30
CA SER A 18 -43.51 -0.03 -20.97
C SER A 18 -43.78 -1.35 -20.24
N TYR A 19 -42.73 -2.03 -19.78
CA TYR A 19 -42.88 -3.11 -18.81
C TYR A 19 -42.62 -2.60 -17.40
N ALA A 20 -43.70 -2.12 -16.78
CA ALA A 20 -43.95 -2.33 -15.36
C ALA A 20 -44.56 -3.73 -15.16
N GLU A 21 -44.35 -4.30 -13.97
CA GLU A 21 -44.91 -5.58 -13.48
C GLU A 21 -44.30 -6.90 -14.03
N SER A 22 -43.33 -7.43 -13.27
CA SER A 22 -43.30 -8.88 -12.97
C SER A 22 -42.81 -9.13 -11.53
N THR A 23 -43.54 -8.59 -10.55
CA THR A 23 -43.51 -9.12 -9.19
C THR A 23 -44.50 -10.28 -9.12
N LYS A 24 -44.03 -11.53 -9.25
CA LYS A 24 -44.59 -12.72 -8.59
C LYS A 24 -43.77 -13.98 -8.90
N ASN A 25 -43.43 -14.68 -7.82
CA ASN A 25 -43.04 -16.09 -7.74
C ASN A 25 -41.68 -16.53 -8.33
N ILE A 26 -40.62 -16.27 -7.56
CA ILE A 26 -39.61 -17.32 -7.31
C ILE A 26 -39.61 -17.56 -5.80
N ASN A 27 -40.43 -18.51 -5.37
CA ASN A 27 -40.29 -19.17 -4.08
C ASN A 27 -38.96 -19.93 -4.13
N ASN A 28 -37.96 -19.41 -3.42
CA ASN A 28 -36.72 -20.14 -3.15
C ASN A 28 -36.93 -20.93 -1.84
N PRO A 29 -37.14 -22.26 -1.88
CA PRO A 29 -37.59 -23.03 -0.71
C PRO A 29 -36.43 -23.39 0.22
N ASN A 30 -35.57 -22.42 0.57
CA ASN A 30 -34.48 -22.59 1.54
C ASN A 30 -34.08 -21.27 2.25
N VAL A 31 -35.05 -20.39 2.52
CA VAL A 31 -34.91 -19.31 3.52
C VAL A 31 -36.04 -19.42 4.53
N ALA A 32 -36.09 -20.56 5.20
CA ALA A 32 -36.82 -20.73 6.46
C ALA A 32 -35.83 -21.25 7.50
N ILE A 33 -34.71 -20.54 7.69
CA ILE A 33 -33.96 -20.66 8.95
C ILE A 33 -34.70 -19.74 9.91
N ALA A 34 -35.40 -20.35 10.86
CA ALA A 34 -36.07 -19.65 11.95
C ALA A 34 -35.12 -18.59 12.54
N SER A 35 -35.41 -17.31 12.33
CA SER A 35 -34.79 -16.26 13.12
C SER A 35 -35.33 -16.44 14.54
N ALA A 36 -34.55 -17.08 15.41
CA ALA A 36 -34.78 -16.96 16.84
C ALA A 36 -34.88 -15.45 17.14
N LEU A 37 -36.04 -15.00 17.65
CA LEU A 37 -36.27 -13.60 17.96
C LEU A 37 -35.10 -13.10 18.79
N ALA A 38 -34.33 -12.15 18.25
CA ALA A 38 -33.14 -11.64 18.93
C ALA A 38 -33.53 -11.14 20.32
N LYS A 39 -32.81 -11.61 21.35
CA LYS A 39 -33.07 -11.19 22.72
C LYS A 39 -32.87 -9.68 22.84
N LYS A 40 -33.90 -8.99 23.32
CA LYS A 40 -33.84 -7.55 23.61
C LYS A 40 -33.38 -7.36 25.05
N HIS A 41 -32.31 -6.59 25.24
CA HIS A 41 -31.75 -6.27 26.56
C HIS A 41 -32.21 -4.90 27.05
N VAL A 42 -32.41 -3.95 26.13
CA VAL A 42 -33.03 -2.64 26.41
C VAL A 42 -34.12 -2.39 25.37
N GLN A 43 -35.29 -1.92 25.82
CA GLN A 43 -36.35 -1.42 24.95
C GLN A 43 -37.11 -0.33 25.72
N ILE A 44 -36.79 0.94 25.44
CA ILE A 44 -37.37 2.10 26.14
C ILE A 44 -38.06 3.01 25.12
N ASN A 45 -39.29 3.42 25.45
CA ASN A 45 -39.96 4.57 24.86
C ASN A 45 -40.10 5.65 25.96
N PHE A 46 -39.56 6.84 25.72
CA PHE A 46 -39.51 7.91 26.72
C PHE A 46 -40.86 8.62 26.95
N GLU A 47 -41.89 8.37 26.14
CA GLU A 47 -43.27 8.79 26.45
C GLU A 47 -43.80 8.13 27.73
N GLN A 48 -43.29 6.94 28.05
CA GLN A 48 -43.72 6.14 29.20
C GLN A 48 -42.82 6.36 30.41
N GLN A 49 -41.84 7.26 30.32
CA GLN A 49 -40.84 7.50 31.36
C GLN A 49 -41.01 8.90 31.93
N LYS A 50 -40.85 9.02 33.25
CA LYS A 50 -40.81 10.31 33.97
C LYS A 50 -39.45 10.59 34.61
N MET A 51 -38.63 9.55 34.77
CA MET A 51 -37.29 9.61 35.36
C MET A 51 -36.34 8.78 34.51
N ILE A 52 -35.04 9.07 34.60
CA ILE A 52 -34.00 8.30 33.91
C ILE A 52 -34.19 6.81 34.26
N PRO A 53 -34.24 5.91 33.25
CA PRO A 53 -34.52 4.50 33.50
C PRO A 53 -33.50 3.86 34.45
N GLN A 54 -33.95 2.89 35.24
CA GLN A 54 -33.10 2.20 36.20
C GLN A 54 -31.87 1.57 35.51
N GLY A 55 -30.70 1.66 36.15
CA GLY A 55 -29.44 1.13 35.64
C GLY A 55 -28.70 2.05 34.65
N TRP A 56 -29.36 3.09 34.13
CA TRP A 56 -28.69 4.12 33.33
C TRP A 56 -27.85 5.02 34.23
N ARG A 57 -26.69 5.44 33.74
CA ARG A 57 -25.69 6.17 34.52
C ARG A 57 -25.39 7.51 33.86
N VAL A 58 -25.54 8.59 34.63
CA VAL A 58 -25.12 9.94 34.24
C VAL A 58 -23.73 10.19 34.81
N PRO A 59 -22.68 10.31 33.99
CA PRO A 59 -21.33 10.61 34.46
C PRO A 59 -21.24 11.95 35.20
N GLY A 60 -20.46 11.99 36.29
CA GLY A 60 -20.33 13.16 37.16
C GLY A 60 -19.57 14.33 36.54
N ASN A 61 -18.87 14.11 35.42
CA ASN A 61 -18.16 15.15 34.67
C ASN A 61 -18.95 15.75 33.50
N ASN A 62 -20.25 15.47 33.43
CA ASN A 62 -21.10 16.15 32.45
C ASN A 62 -21.14 17.65 32.74
N VAL A 63 -20.90 18.45 31.70
CA VAL A 63 -21.03 19.90 31.79
C VAL A 63 -22.48 20.34 31.68
N GLY A 64 -23.25 19.70 30.79
CA GLY A 64 -24.66 20.00 30.56
C GLY A 64 -25.62 19.09 31.33
N ASN A 65 -26.89 19.17 30.97
CA ASN A 65 -27.98 18.55 31.72
C ASN A 65 -28.59 17.38 30.94
N ILE A 66 -29.11 16.40 31.69
CA ILE A 66 -29.84 15.26 31.15
C ILE A 66 -31.13 15.10 31.92
N PHE A 67 -32.26 15.09 31.22
CA PHE A 67 -33.58 15.05 31.83
C PHE A 67 -34.61 14.48 30.86
N ILE A 68 -35.76 14.06 31.38
CA ILE A 68 -36.87 13.58 30.55
C ILE A 68 -37.97 14.63 30.57
N GLN A 69 -38.41 15.03 29.38
CA GLN A 69 -39.48 16.02 29.21
C GLN A 69 -40.18 15.79 27.88
N ASP A 70 -41.49 16.01 27.85
CA ASP A 70 -42.33 15.94 26.63
C ASP A 70 -42.24 14.61 25.88
N GLY A 71 -41.99 13.52 26.63
CA GLY A 71 -41.83 12.18 26.09
C GLY A 71 -40.49 11.93 25.39
N PHE A 72 -39.48 12.73 25.68
CA PHE A 72 -38.11 12.58 25.19
C PHE A 72 -37.10 12.57 26.33
N LEU A 73 -36.02 11.80 26.15
CA LEU A 73 -34.78 12.03 26.88
C LEU A 73 -34.03 13.18 26.20
N HIS A 74 -33.83 14.28 26.92
CA HIS A 74 -33.03 15.42 26.47
C HIS A 74 -31.61 15.28 27.00
N ILE A 75 -30.64 15.37 26.09
CA ILE A 75 -29.22 15.46 26.42
C ILE A 75 -28.75 16.83 25.92
N ASP A 76 -28.66 17.80 26.83
CA ASP A 76 -28.25 19.16 26.51
C ASP A 76 -26.73 19.29 26.58
N GLY A 77 -26.08 19.32 25.42
CA GLY A 77 -24.65 19.51 25.28
C GLY A 77 -24.23 20.94 24.97
N ARG A 78 -25.15 21.93 24.96
CA ARG A 78 -24.84 23.28 24.47
C ARG A 78 -23.84 24.05 25.32
N LYS A 79 -23.68 23.68 26.59
CA LYS A 79 -22.75 24.34 27.52
C LYS A 79 -21.29 24.23 27.09
N SER A 80 -20.93 23.27 26.23
CA SER A 80 -19.59 23.19 25.65
C SER A 80 -19.61 22.62 24.24
N THR A 81 -18.80 23.19 23.35
CA THR A 81 -18.55 22.62 22.01
C THR A 81 -17.44 21.59 22.03
N MET A 82 -16.69 21.46 23.15
CA MET A 82 -15.54 20.57 23.29
C MET A 82 -15.77 19.43 24.30
N GLN A 83 -16.34 19.75 25.46
CA GLN A 83 -16.66 18.76 26.48
C GLN A 83 -18.05 18.18 26.22
N THR A 84 -18.16 16.86 26.28
CA THR A 84 -19.39 16.16 25.97
C THR A 84 -20.31 16.05 27.19
N THR A 85 -21.62 16.11 26.94
CA THR A 85 -22.64 15.61 27.88
C THR A 85 -23.04 14.22 27.41
N SER A 86 -22.93 13.22 28.28
CA SER A 86 -23.18 11.82 27.93
C SER A 86 -24.04 11.09 28.96
N ILE A 87 -24.71 10.03 28.54
CA ILE A 87 -25.41 9.09 29.42
C ILE A 87 -25.07 7.66 29.00
N LEU A 88 -24.77 6.81 29.97
CA LEU A 88 -24.41 5.41 29.73
C LEU A 88 -25.61 4.51 30.02
N LEU A 89 -25.79 3.51 29.18
CA LEU A 89 -26.78 2.46 29.35
C LEU A 89 -26.34 1.46 30.45
N PRO A 90 -27.22 0.53 30.85
CA PRO A 90 -26.93 -0.45 31.89
C PRO A 90 -25.68 -1.30 31.61
N THR A 91 -24.89 -1.58 32.65
CA THR A 91 -23.56 -2.21 32.57
C THR A 91 -23.58 -3.66 32.07
N GLU A 92 -24.72 -4.35 32.18
CA GLU A 92 -24.90 -5.70 31.68
C GLU A 92 -24.71 -5.80 30.15
N LEU A 93 -24.92 -4.70 29.43
CA LEU A 93 -24.69 -4.63 27.99
C LEU A 93 -23.21 -4.78 27.62
N ALA A 94 -22.28 -4.46 28.53
CA ALA A 94 -20.84 -4.62 28.28
C ALA A 94 -20.41 -6.08 28.04
N LYS A 95 -21.27 -7.04 28.38
CA LYS A 95 -21.05 -8.47 28.12
C LYS A 95 -21.41 -8.87 26.68
N LEU A 96 -22.15 -8.03 25.95
CA LEU A 96 -22.55 -8.33 24.58
C LEU A 96 -21.36 -8.15 23.63
N GLN A 97 -21.12 -9.18 22.82
CA GLN A 97 -20.10 -9.15 21.76
C GLN A 97 -20.71 -8.78 20.40
N ASN A 98 -21.96 -9.21 20.16
CA ASN A 98 -22.70 -8.95 18.93
C ASN A 98 -24.05 -8.33 19.30
N TYR A 99 -24.27 -7.09 18.88
CA TYR A 99 -25.44 -6.33 19.29
C TYR A 99 -25.88 -5.34 18.22
N ARG A 100 -27.15 -4.97 18.31
CA ARG A 100 -27.79 -3.97 17.48
C ARG A 100 -28.39 -2.89 18.38
N ILE A 101 -28.13 -1.64 18.05
CA ILE A 101 -28.70 -0.46 18.69
C ILE A 101 -29.60 0.22 17.67
N ASP A 102 -30.88 0.39 17.99
CA ASP A 102 -31.81 1.23 17.23
C ASP A 102 -32.24 2.41 18.11
N MET A 103 -32.15 3.63 17.60
CA MET A 103 -32.51 4.84 18.32
C MET A 103 -33.33 5.76 17.42
N GLU A 104 -34.48 6.21 17.92
CA GLU A 104 -35.25 7.30 17.29
C GLU A 104 -34.95 8.61 18.01
N PHE A 105 -34.52 9.61 17.25
CA PHE A 105 -34.03 10.87 17.82
C PHE A 105 -34.21 12.05 16.87
N THR A 106 -33.96 13.24 17.39
CA THR A 106 -33.72 14.44 16.59
C THR A 106 -32.64 15.30 17.25
N LEU A 107 -32.06 16.22 16.46
CA LEU A 107 -31.08 17.19 16.92
C LEU A 107 -31.71 18.58 16.87
N ASP A 108 -31.49 19.36 17.92
CA ASP A 108 -32.10 20.68 18.07
C ASP A 108 -31.09 21.67 18.67
N GLN A 109 -31.33 22.97 18.45
CA GLN A 109 -30.60 24.08 19.09
C GLN A 109 -29.08 23.94 19.01
N ALA A 110 -28.55 23.57 17.85
CA ALA A 110 -27.11 23.46 17.63
C ALA A 110 -26.44 24.84 17.70
N VAL A 111 -25.36 24.95 18.48
CA VAL A 111 -24.55 26.18 18.61
C VAL A 111 -23.95 26.59 17.27
N ASN A 112 -23.60 25.60 16.43
CA ASN A 112 -23.25 25.79 15.03
C ASN A 112 -23.46 24.48 14.25
N PRO A 113 -23.49 24.52 12.90
CA PRO A 113 -23.83 23.36 12.08
C PRO A 113 -22.88 22.15 12.22
N SER A 114 -21.64 22.38 12.67
CA SER A 114 -20.66 21.29 12.87
C SER A 114 -20.86 20.49 14.17
N ARG A 115 -21.73 20.92 15.08
CA ARG A 115 -21.98 20.25 16.36
C ARG A 115 -22.78 18.98 16.19
N TRP A 116 -22.71 18.07 17.16
CA TRP A 116 -23.14 16.69 16.94
C TRP A 116 -23.75 16.01 18.16
N GLY A 117 -24.61 15.02 17.87
CA GLY A 117 -25.01 13.96 18.78
C GLY A 117 -24.46 12.62 18.28
N SER A 118 -24.35 11.63 19.17
CA SER A 118 -23.78 10.34 18.81
C SER A 118 -24.28 9.18 19.68
N VAL A 119 -24.25 7.99 19.08
CA VAL A 119 -24.23 6.72 19.80
C VAL A 119 -22.78 6.33 20.06
N ILE A 120 -22.41 6.10 21.31
CA ILE A 120 -21.07 5.67 21.73
C ILE A 120 -21.10 4.22 22.23
N TYR A 121 -20.05 3.46 21.95
CA TYR A 121 -19.97 2.04 22.29
C TYR A 121 -18.52 1.56 22.40
N ASP A 122 -18.33 0.35 22.95
CA ASP A 122 -17.01 -0.14 23.39
C ASP A 122 -16.35 0.83 24.39
N ILE A 123 -17.16 1.36 25.30
CA ILE A 123 -16.79 2.38 26.27
C ILE A 123 -16.07 1.68 27.44
N VAL A 124 -14.85 2.10 27.75
CA VAL A 124 -14.06 1.56 28.87
C VAL A 124 -14.24 2.46 30.10
N ALA A 125 -15.41 2.42 30.75
CA ALA A 125 -15.77 3.36 31.82
C ALA A 125 -14.84 3.25 33.05
N THR A 126 -14.36 4.39 33.56
CA THR A 126 -13.71 4.50 34.87
C THR A 126 -14.69 5.12 35.86
N GLN A 127 -14.89 4.50 37.02
CA GLN A 127 -15.84 4.87 38.09
C GLN A 127 -16.31 6.34 38.05
N GLY A 128 -17.52 6.57 37.52
CA GLY A 128 -18.20 7.87 37.56
C GLY A 128 -17.85 8.88 36.46
N PHE A 129 -16.94 8.58 35.54
CA PHE A 129 -16.49 9.51 34.48
C PHE A 129 -16.68 8.93 33.07
N ILE A 130 -16.99 9.79 32.10
CA ILE A 130 -16.88 9.41 30.68
C ILE A 130 -15.42 9.06 30.40
N PRO A 131 -15.13 7.84 29.95
CA PRO A 131 -13.75 7.39 29.81
C PRO A 131 -13.04 7.93 28.58
N LYS A 132 -11.71 7.79 28.62
CA LYS A 132 -10.75 8.30 27.65
C LYS A 132 -10.82 7.62 26.27
N LYS A 133 -11.51 6.47 26.12
CA LYS A 133 -11.54 5.68 24.87
C LYS A 133 -12.94 5.10 24.61
N TYR A 134 -13.44 5.26 23.38
CA TYR A 134 -14.68 4.63 22.86
C TYR A 134 -14.78 4.82 21.34
N TYR A 135 -15.63 4.04 20.70
CA TYR A 135 -16.09 4.27 19.31
C TYR A 135 -17.40 5.07 19.31
N GLN A 136 -17.65 5.79 18.22
CA GLN A 136 -18.87 6.58 18.08
C GLN A 136 -19.43 6.56 16.65
N PHE A 137 -20.76 6.61 16.57
CA PHE A 137 -21.50 7.00 15.38
C PHE A 137 -21.90 8.47 15.52
N THR A 138 -21.18 9.36 14.85
CA THR A 138 -21.40 10.81 14.93
C THR A 138 -22.45 11.23 13.92
N VAL A 139 -23.42 12.04 14.36
CA VAL A 139 -24.39 12.71 13.50
C VAL A 139 -24.33 14.21 13.79
N ARG A 140 -23.84 15.00 12.84
CA ARG A 140 -23.73 16.47 12.95
C ARG A 140 -25.08 17.14 12.69
N ALA A 141 -25.24 18.41 13.05
CA ALA A 141 -26.43 19.16 12.65
C ALA A 141 -26.46 19.39 11.12
N ASP A 142 -25.29 19.63 10.51
CA ASP A 142 -25.10 19.68 9.05
C ASP A 142 -24.80 18.28 8.49
N THR A 143 -25.75 17.36 8.58
CA THR A 143 -25.57 15.98 8.12
C THR A 143 -25.34 15.85 6.61
N ALA A 144 -25.70 16.86 5.81
CA ALA A 144 -25.49 16.89 4.36
C ALA A 144 -24.05 17.25 3.94
N ALA A 145 -23.23 17.77 4.87
CA ALA A 145 -21.80 17.96 4.62
C ALA A 145 -21.08 16.63 4.37
N LYS A 146 -19.94 16.65 3.68
CA LYS A 146 -19.11 15.46 3.38
C LYS A 146 -18.81 14.61 4.62
N ASN A 147 -18.64 15.25 5.77
CA ASN A 147 -18.40 14.64 7.08
C ASN A 147 -19.59 14.77 8.04
N GLY A 148 -20.79 14.92 7.51
CA GLY A 148 -22.01 15.08 8.29
C GLY A 148 -22.33 13.88 9.18
N THR A 149 -21.87 12.68 8.79
CA THR A 149 -21.87 11.49 9.64
C THR A 149 -20.50 10.82 9.65
N GLU A 150 -20.10 10.24 10.78
CA GLU A 150 -18.74 9.71 10.98
C GLU A 150 -18.74 8.45 11.85
N PHE A 151 -17.97 7.43 11.43
CA PHE A 151 -17.44 6.39 12.31
C PHE A 151 -16.07 6.86 12.81
N GLY A 152 -15.93 7.05 14.11
CA GLY A 152 -14.67 7.47 14.72
C GLY A 152 -14.42 6.83 16.07
N ASN A 153 -13.19 6.94 16.56
CA ASN A 153 -12.87 6.62 17.94
C ASN A 153 -12.10 7.73 18.65
N ARG A 154 -12.41 7.87 19.93
CA ARG A 154 -11.63 8.65 20.87
C ARG A 154 -10.51 7.75 21.41
N LYS A 155 -9.27 8.22 21.31
CA LYS A 155 -8.09 7.52 21.83
C LYS A 155 -7.85 7.91 23.29
N ALA A 156 -7.18 7.05 24.06
CA ALA A 156 -6.93 7.26 25.49
C ALA A 156 -6.17 8.56 25.82
N ASN A 157 -5.45 9.14 24.86
CA ASN A 157 -4.77 10.44 24.97
C ASN A 157 -5.70 11.64 24.68
N GLY A 158 -6.98 11.41 24.43
CA GLY A 158 -7.98 12.43 24.12
C GLY A 158 -8.10 12.80 22.63
N GLN A 159 -7.23 12.29 21.76
CA GLN A 159 -7.28 12.57 20.32
C GLN A 159 -8.45 11.84 19.64
N TRP A 160 -9.00 12.47 18.62
CA TRP A 160 -10.01 11.89 17.75
C TRP A 160 -9.36 11.25 16.52
N ASN A 161 -9.88 10.10 16.12
CA ASN A 161 -9.53 9.45 14.87
C ASN A 161 -10.82 9.09 14.13
N VAL A 162 -11.09 9.79 13.03
CA VAL A 162 -12.22 9.54 12.15
C VAL A 162 -11.79 8.54 11.09
N ILE A 163 -12.47 7.39 11.01
CA ILE A 163 -12.09 6.28 10.14
C ILE A 163 -12.88 6.33 8.84
N GLU A 164 -14.18 6.59 8.91
CA GLU A 164 -15.05 6.72 7.75
C GLU A 164 -16.02 7.88 7.96
N SER A 165 -16.28 8.66 6.92
CA SER A 165 -17.23 9.77 6.96
C SER A 165 -18.08 9.79 5.70
N LYS A 166 -19.36 10.15 5.84
CA LYS A 166 -20.28 10.21 4.70
C LYS A 166 -21.35 11.28 4.90
N ALA A 167 -21.72 11.95 3.82
CA ALA A 167 -22.87 12.84 3.77
C ALA A 167 -24.18 12.03 3.82
N PHE A 168 -25.16 12.52 4.57
CA PHE A 168 -26.55 12.09 4.48
C PHE A 168 -27.30 12.98 3.46
N PRO A 169 -28.38 12.51 2.80
CA PRO A 169 -29.05 13.30 1.75
C PRO A 169 -29.69 14.63 2.21
N GLU A 170 -29.90 14.84 3.51
CA GLU A 170 -30.45 16.07 4.06
C GLU A 170 -29.84 16.42 5.43
N ASN A 171 -30.13 17.61 5.94
CA ASN A 171 -29.83 18.02 7.31
C ASN A 171 -30.92 17.53 8.28
N ILE A 172 -30.53 17.17 9.51
CA ILE A 172 -31.48 16.79 10.57
C ILE A 172 -32.35 18.00 10.92
N LYS A 173 -33.67 17.79 10.92
CA LYS A 173 -34.66 18.80 11.29
C LYS A 173 -35.19 18.54 12.70
N ALA A 174 -35.20 19.57 13.55
CA ALA A 174 -35.60 19.48 14.96
C ALA A 174 -37.04 18.99 15.21
N ASN A 175 -37.92 19.14 14.21
CA ASN A 175 -39.33 18.73 14.26
C ASN A 175 -39.60 17.37 13.56
N GLN A 176 -38.55 16.67 13.13
CA GLN A 176 -38.64 15.37 12.46
C GLN A 176 -37.83 14.33 13.22
N LEU A 177 -38.39 13.13 13.38
CA LEU A 177 -37.67 11.99 13.94
C LEU A 177 -36.84 11.28 12.88
N TYR A 178 -35.66 10.86 13.30
CA TYR A 178 -34.72 10.08 12.51
C TYR A 178 -34.37 8.80 13.26
N LYS A 179 -34.09 7.74 12.53
CA LYS A 179 -33.69 6.44 13.07
C LYS A 179 -32.21 6.20 12.83
N ALA A 180 -31.41 6.20 13.90
CA ALA A 180 -30.04 5.72 13.88
C ALA A 180 -30.02 4.23 14.20
N THR A 181 -29.27 3.45 13.41
CA THR A 181 -29.00 2.03 13.70
C THR A 181 -27.51 1.77 13.71
N VAL A 182 -27.00 1.13 14.76
CA VAL A 182 -25.63 0.60 14.84
C VAL A 182 -25.71 -0.92 14.97
N ILE A 183 -25.05 -1.65 14.07
CA ILE A 183 -24.99 -3.12 14.11
C ILE A 183 -23.53 -3.52 14.31
N VAL A 184 -23.26 -4.30 15.35
CA VAL A 184 -21.94 -4.85 15.69
C VAL A 184 -22.02 -6.37 15.64
N HIS A 185 -21.11 -7.00 14.90
CA HIS A 185 -20.95 -8.45 14.90
C HIS A 185 -19.47 -8.82 14.72
N GLY A 186 -18.83 -9.41 15.73
CA GLY A 186 -17.39 -9.66 15.76
C GLY A 186 -16.61 -8.35 15.63
N ASN A 187 -15.72 -8.27 14.65
CA ASN A 187 -14.97 -7.06 14.33
C ASN A 187 -15.66 -6.16 13.30
N ARG A 188 -16.95 -6.38 12.98
CA ARG A 188 -17.66 -5.64 11.94
C ARG A 188 -18.67 -4.67 12.52
N VAL A 189 -18.75 -3.47 11.94
CA VAL A 189 -19.74 -2.46 12.31
C VAL A 189 -20.41 -1.87 11.07
N GLN A 190 -21.74 -1.79 11.08
CA GLN A 190 -22.52 -1.00 10.13
C GLN A 190 -23.33 0.08 10.85
N GLN A 191 -23.36 1.27 10.27
CA GLN A 191 -24.09 2.42 10.80
C GLN A 191 -25.07 2.93 9.75
N TYR A 192 -26.31 3.15 10.17
CA TYR A 192 -27.39 3.62 9.30
C TYR A 192 -28.09 4.83 9.91
N LEU A 193 -28.59 5.69 9.02
CA LEU A 193 -29.54 6.75 9.36
C LEU A 193 -30.73 6.64 8.39
N ASN A 194 -31.95 6.47 8.90
CA ASN A 194 -33.17 6.22 8.11
C ASN A 194 -32.97 5.12 7.04
N ASN A 195 -32.36 4.00 7.43
CA ASN A 195 -32.01 2.86 6.57
C ASN A 195 -30.97 3.14 5.46
N VAL A 196 -30.43 4.35 5.37
CA VAL A 196 -29.29 4.65 4.50
C VAL A 196 -28.01 4.14 5.17
N LEU A 197 -27.29 3.22 4.53
CA LEU A 197 -25.99 2.75 5.02
C LEU A 197 -24.96 3.87 4.89
N LEU A 198 -24.43 4.31 6.04
CA LEU A 198 -23.50 5.41 6.13
C LEU A 198 -22.05 4.95 6.27
N GLN A 199 -21.79 4.02 7.20
CA GLN A 199 -20.46 3.45 7.42
C GLN A 199 -20.55 1.93 7.48
N ASN A 200 -19.54 1.24 6.92
CA ASN A 200 -19.43 -0.22 6.91
C ASN A 200 -17.97 -0.60 7.13
N VAL A 201 -17.62 -0.78 8.39
CA VAL A 201 -16.23 -0.81 8.86
C VAL A 201 -15.89 -2.21 9.36
N GLU A 202 -14.63 -2.58 9.17
CA GLU A 202 -13.98 -3.68 9.88
C GLU A 202 -12.95 -3.11 10.85
N LEU A 203 -12.96 -3.58 12.09
CA LEU A 203 -12.14 -3.11 13.17
C LEU A 203 -10.89 -3.96 13.34
N ASP A 204 -9.84 -3.29 13.81
CA ASP A 204 -8.54 -3.89 14.15
C ASP A 204 -8.63 -4.90 15.31
N GLN A 205 -9.62 -4.72 16.19
CA GLN A 205 -9.85 -5.61 17.32
C GLN A 205 -10.88 -6.69 16.97
N PRO A 206 -10.65 -7.95 17.37
CA PRO A 206 -11.46 -9.10 16.92
C PRO A 206 -12.91 -9.03 17.38
N GLN A 207 -13.18 -8.25 18.44
CA GLN A 207 -14.50 -8.04 19.00
C GLN A 207 -14.55 -6.70 19.75
N LEU A 208 -15.75 -6.16 19.91
CA LEU A 208 -16.03 -5.05 20.82
C LEU A 208 -16.53 -5.60 22.16
N ASN A 209 -16.04 -5.04 23.26
CA ASN A 209 -16.40 -5.47 24.61
C ASN A 209 -16.33 -4.28 25.58
N GLY A 210 -17.37 -3.46 25.58
CA GLY A 210 -17.46 -2.31 26.47
C GLY A 210 -18.87 -1.76 26.57
N ASP A 211 -19.03 -0.76 27.42
CA ASP A 211 -20.32 -0.12 27.70
C ASP A 211 -20.91 0.55 26.42
N ILE A 212 -22.21 0.79 26.44
CA ILE A 212 -22.96 1.52 25.41
C ILE A 212 -23.49 2.82 26.02
N GLY A 213 -23.59 3.89 25.23
CA GLY A 213 -24.08 5.17 25.69
C GLY A 213 -24.45 6.12 24.57
N LEU A 214 -24.82 7.33 24.96
CA LEU A 214 -25.13 8.45 24.09
C LEU A 214 -24.26 9.64 24.49
N SER A 215 -23.80 10.42 23.53
CA SER A 215 -22.92 11.56 23.79
C SER A 215 -23.19 12.72 22.84
N VAL A 216 -23.14 13.94 23.38
CA VAL A 216 -23.50 15.18 22.68
C VAL A 216 -22.49 16.28 22.99
N ALA A 217 -22.15 17.10 21.98
CA ALA A 217 -21.35 18.31 22.17
C ALA A 217 -21.90 19.47 21.34
N GLY A 218 -22.28 20.57 22.00
CA GLY A 218 -22.69 21.82 21.37
C GLY A 218 -24.08 21.82 20.72
N LEU A 219 -24.98 20.90 21.08
CA LEU A 219 -26.39 20.89 20.66
C LEU A 219 -27.28 20.18 21.69
N VAL A 220 -28.59 20.13 21.45
CA VAL A 220 -29.53 19.28 22.21
C VAL A 220 -29.88 18.05 21.38
N MET A 221 -29.65 16.85 21.91
CA MET A 221 -30.18 15.61 21.32
C MET A 221 -31.44 15.20 22.09
N LYS A 222 -32.54 15.00 21.36
CA LYS A 222 -33.81 14.51 21.91
C LYS A 222 -34.04 13.09 21.45
N VAL A 223 -34.12 12.15 22.38
CA VAL A 223 -34.28 10.71 22.08
C VAL A 223 -35.69 10.26 22.45
N LYS A 224 -36.41 9.73 21.47
CA LYS A 224 -37.79 9.24 21.62
C LYS A 224 -37.81 7.81 22.11
N SER A 225 -37.00 6.96 21.48
CA SER A 225 -36.93 5.54 21.80
C SER A 225 -35.51 5.01 21.57
N ILE A 226 -35.17 3.94 22.30
CA ILE A 226 -33.91 3.23 22.12
C ILE A 226 -34.10 1.75 22.44
N GLN A 227 -33.53 0.90 21.59
CA GLN A 227 -33.52 -0.54 21.74
C GLN A 227 -32.10 -1.07 21.58
N VAL A 228 -31.69 -1.97 22.47
CA VAL A 228 -30.48 -2.77 22.32
C VAL A 228 -30.86 -4.24 22.31
N SER A 229 -30.50 -4.96 21.25
CA SER A 229 -30.78 -6.38 21.07
C SER A 229 -29.53 -7.15 20.65
N GLU A 230 -29.54 -8.46 20.84
CA GLU A 230 -28.52 -9.34 20.27
C GLU A 230 -28.53 -9.27 18.74
N GLN A 231 -27.35 -9.39 18.13
CA GLN A 231 -27.20 -9.49 16.69
C GLN A 231 -26.65 -10.89 16.35
N ASN A 232 -27.54 -11.82 16.02
CA ASN A 232 -27.17 -13.21 15.72
C ASN A 232 -26.78 -13.43 14.25
N THR A 233 -27.16 -12.50 13.37
CA THR A 233 -26.80 -12.57 11.96
C THR A 233 -25.45 -11.93 11.73
N VAL A 234 -24.50 -12.73 11.24
CA VAL A 234 -23.18 -12.27 10.80
C VAL A 234 -23.34 -11.17 9.76
N LEU A 235 -22.63 -10.05 9.96
CA LEU A 235 -22.63 -8.98 8.96
C LEU A 235 -21.97 -9.47 7.67
N PRO A 236 -22.50 -9.13 6.48
CA PRO A 236 -21.89 -9.51 5.21
C PRO A 236 -20.42 -9.12 5.21
N ASN A 237 -19.53 -10.01 4.80
CA ASN A 237 -18.12 -9.66 4.59
C ASN A 237 -18.06 -8.36 3.79
N LEU A 238 -17.18 -7.43 4.18
CA LEU A 238 -16.76 -6.42 3.22
C LEU A 238 -16.33 -7.24 2.02
N ASN A 239 -16.85 -6.94 0.82
CA ASN A 239 -16.41 -7.59 -0.40
C ASN A 239 -14.93 -7.21 -0.59
N ASN A 240 -14.05 -7.82 0.19
CA ASN A 240 -12.62 -7.66 0.28
C ASN A 240 -12.09 -8.64 -0.73
N LYS A 241 -12.11 -8.22 -1.99
CA LYS A 241 -11.69 -9.06 -3.12
C LYS A 241 -10.19 -8.87 -3.37
N VAL A 242 -9.36 -8.88 -2.34
CA VAL A 242 -7.91 -9.01 -2.56
C VAL A 242 -7.63 -10.48 -2.87
N THR A 243 -7.08 -10.75 -4.04
CA THR A 243 -6.73 -12.08 -4.53
C THR A 243 -5.66 -12.70 -3.62
N ALA A 244 -5.91 -13.89 -3.10
CA ALA A 244 -4.84 -14.71 -2.53
C ALA A 244 -3.96 -15.23 -3.68
N VAL A 245 -2.84 -14.57 -3.92
CA VAL A 245 -2.02 -14.85 -5.11
C VAL A 245 -1.36 -16.21 -4.97
N GLN A 246 -1.44 -17.03 -6.01
CA GLN A 246 -0.64 -18.26 -6.08
C GLN A 246 0.83 -17.89 -6.23
N ALA A 247 1.57 -17.95 -5.13
CA ALA A 247 3.03 -17.85 -5.14
C ALA A 247 3.62 -19.19 -5.58
N SER A 248 4.59 -19.16 -6.50
CA SER A 248 5.44 -20.30 -6.79
C SER A 248 6.10 -20.81 -5.52
N THR A 249 6.21 -22.14 -5.36
CA THR A 249 6.97 -22.78 -4.27
C THR A 249 8.48 -22.67 -4.48
N THR A 250 8.96 -21.45 -4.69
CA THR A 250 10.38 -21.12 -4.86
C THR A 250 11.04 -20.82 -3.52
N GLN A 251 12.35 -20.98 -3.50
CA GLN A 251 13.22 -20.69 -2.37
C GLN A 251 13.98 -19.35 -2.56
N VAL A 252 13.69 -18.64 -3.67
CA VAL A 252 14.19 -17.30 -3.96
C VAL A 252 13.50 -16.28 -3.05
N SER A 253 14.32 -15.44 -2.40
CA SER A 253 13.85 -14.31 -1.62
C SER A 253 13.28 -13.24 -2.54
N ALA A 254 12.03 -12.84 -2.29
CA ALA A 254 11.29 -11.90 -3.14
C ALA A 254 11.31 -12.31 -4.63
N ALA A 255 10.83 -13.50 -4.99
CA ALA A 255 10.81 -13.92 -6.40
C ALA A 255 10.12 -12.89 -7.33
N ALA A 256 10.62 -12.78 -8.56
CA ALA A 256 10.00 -11.93 -9.57
C ALA A 256 8.54 -12.35 -9.80
N THR A 257 7.68 -11.35 -9.97
CA THR A 257 6.27 -11.57 -10.29
C THR A 257 6.15 -12.09 -11.71
N LEU A 258 5.57 -13.28 -11.90
CA LEU A 258 5.30 -13.84 -13.22
C LEU A 258 3.93 -13.37 -13.70
N ILE A 259 3.89 -12.75 -14.89
CA ILE A 259 2.68 -12.27 -15.55
C ILE A 259 2.48 -13.05 -16.85
N GLN A 260 1.52 -13.97 -16.85
CA GLN A 260 1.21 -14.79 -18.03
C GLN A 260 0.32 -13.99 -18.99
N LYS A 261 0.80 -13.80 -20.22
CA LYS A 261 -0.02 -13.30 -21.33
C LYS A 261 -0.97 -14.40 -21.78
N MET A 262 -2.26 -14.10 -21.79
CA MET A 262 -3.29 -15.09 -22.08
C MET A 262 -3.48 -15.27 -23.59
N SER A 263 -3.73 -16.51 -23.99
CA SER A 263 -4.12 -16.96 -25.32
C SER A 263 -5.39 -17.81 -25.21
N ALA A 264 -6.15 -17.95 -26.30
CA ALA A 264 -7.42 -18.69 -26.32
C ALA A 264 -7.35 -20.14 -25.80
N ASP A 265 -6.19 -20.79 -25.90
CA ASP A 265 -5.94 -22.18 -25.48
C ASP A 265 -5.55 -22.33 -24.00
N LEU A 266 -5.25 -21.23 -23.31
CA LEU A 266 -4.83 -21.26 -21.90
C LEU A 266 -6.01 -21.13 -20.93
N ASN A 267 -6.11 -22.09 -20.01
CA ASN A 267 -7.02 -21.98 -18.87
C ASN A 267 -6.38 -21.16 -17.74
N VAL A 268 -7.00 -20.02 -17.42
CA VAL A 268 -6.53 -19.12 -16.35
C VAL A 268 -6.40 -19.81 -14.99
N ASN A 269 -7.18 -20.85 -14.72
CA ASN A 269 -7.12 -21.56 -13.42
C ASN A 269 -5.93 -22.52 -13.32
N THR A 270 -5.22 -22.79 -14.43
CA THR A 270 -4.10 -23.75 -14.47
C THR A 270 -2.74 -23.08 -14.68
N VAL A 271 -2.69 -21.76 -14.94
CA VAL A 271 -1.42 -21.07 -15.20
C VAL A 271 -0.60 -20.93 -13.91
N SER A 272 0.70 -21.23 -14.01
CA SER A 272 1.66 -21.01 -12.92
C SER A 272 2.19 -19.57 -12.99
N ALA A 273 1.35 -18.61 -12.63
CA ALA A 273 1.67 -17.19 -12.68
C ALA A 273 1.05 -16.43 -11.50
N ASN A 274 1.66 -15.33 -11.08
CA ASN A 274 1.10 -14.48 -10.03
C ASN A 274 0.01 -13.56 -10.59
N GLN A 275 0.19 -13.13 -11.83
CA GLN A 275 -0.74 -12.26 -12.55
C GLN A 275 -1.02 -12.81 -13.95
N VAL A 276 -2.11 -12.33 -14.54
CA VAL A 276 -2.50 -12.64 -15.92
C VAL A 276 -2.79 -11.37 -16.68
N TYR A 277 -2.30 -11.31 -17.91
CA TYR A 277 -2.41 -10.15 -18.78
C TYR A 277 -3.50 -10.35 -19.82
N TYR A 278 -4.32 -9.31 -20.00
CA TYR A 278 -5.34 -9.19 -21.04
C TYR A 278 -5.30 -7.80 -21.68
N HIS A 279 -5.75 -7.71 -22.93
CA HIS A 279 -6.24 -6.44 -23.46
C HIS A 279 -7.68 -6.23 -22.96
N LEU A 280 -8.02 -5.01 -22.52
CA LEU A 280 -9.36 -4.65 -22.07
C LEU A 280 -9.99 -3.68 -23.07
N ASP A 281 -11.15 -4.03 -23.62
CA ASP A 281 -11.90 -3.13 -24.51
C ASP A 281 -12.90 -2.25 -23.74
N ALA A 282 -13.49 -1.28 -24.43
CA ALA A 282 -14.48 -0.36 -23.86
C ALA A 282 -15.81 -1.04 -23.43
N LYS A 283 -16.04 -2.29 -23.83
CA LYS A 283 -17.17 -3.12 -23.37
C LYS A 283 -16.80 -3.98 -22.16
N LEU A 284 -15.57 -3.83 -21.65
CA LEU A 284 -14.97 -4.61 -20.57
C LEU A 284 -14.84 -6.10 -20.88
N ASN A 285 -14.67 -6.46 -22.16
CA ASN A 285 -14.23 -7.79 -22.55
C ASN A 285 -12.73 -7.91 -22.28
N LEU A 286 -12.34 -9.07 -21.75
CA LEU A 286 -10.95 -9.49 -21.63
C LEU A 286 -10.57 -10.19 -22.93
N LEU A 287 -9.68 -9.56 -23.69
CA LEU A 287 -9.15 -10.10 -24.94
C LEU A 287 -7.77 -10.72 -24.72
N ASP A 288 -7.52 -11.83 -25.40
CA ASP A 288 -6.21 -12.48 -25.43
C ASP A 288 -5.20 -11.68 -26.27
N THR A 289 -3.95 -12.15 -26.37
CA THR A 289 -2.89 -11.48 -27.15
C THR A 289 -3.18 -11.39 -28.66
N SER A 290 -4.16 -12.15 -29.17
CA SER A 290 -4.59 -12.14 -30.56
C SER A 290 -5.82 -11.25 -30.78
N GLY A 291 -6.33 -10.61 -29.72
CA GLY A 291 -7.52 -9.77 -29.77
C GLY A 291 -8.85 -10.53 -29.67
N ASN A 292 -8.83 -11.83 -29.39
CA ASN A 292 -10.05 -12.62 -29.26
C ASN A 292 -10.63 -12.49 -27.84
N PRO A 293 -11.95 -12.28 -27.69
CA PRO A 293 -12.58 -12.21 -26.37
C PRO A 293 -12.56 -13.59 -25.69
N VAL A 294 -12.00 -13.65 -24.49
CA VAL A 294 -11.96 -14.88 -23.66
C VAL A 294 -12.92 -14.85 -22.48
N SER A 295 -13.23 -13.66 -21.96
CA SER A 295 -14.15 -13.48 -20.82
C SER A 295 -14.55 -12.00 -20.69
N THR A 296 -15.26 -11.64 -19.64
CA THR A 296 -15.50 -10.24 -19.26
C THR A 296 -14.84 -9.93 -17.92
N LEU A 297 -14.49 -8.67 -17.69
CA LEU A 297 -13.90 -8.24 -16.43
C LEU A 297 -14.84 -8.52 -15.25
N GLN A 298 -16.15 -8.32 -15.43
CA GLN A 298 -17.14 -8.61 -14.38
C GLN A 298 -17.17 -10.10 -14.02
N HIS A 299 -17.12 -10.99 -15.02
CA HIS A 299 -17.04 -12.43 -14.79
C HIS A 299 -15.73 -12.83 -14.09
N TYR A 300 -14.61 -12.22 -14.48
CA TYR A 300 -13.33 -12.44 -13.81
C TYR A 300 -13.36 -12.02 -12.33
N LEU A 301 -13.92 -10.84 -12.03
CA LEU A 301 -14.00 -10.29 -10.67
C LEU A 301 -15.07 -10.95 -9.79
N SER A 302 -16.06 -11.63 -10.37
CA SER A 302 -17.06 -12.39 -9.62
C SER A 302 -16.49 -13.72 -9.11
N ASN A 303 -15.42 -14.24 -9.71
CA ASN A 303 -14.72 -15.42 -9.22
C ASN A 303 -13.96 -15.11 -7.91
N THR A 304 -14.49 -15.61 -6.79
CA THR A 304 -13.88 -15.49 -5.46
C THR A 304 -12.73 -16.47 -5.22
N GLN A 305 -12.59 -17.50 -6.06
CA GLN A 305 -11.54 -18.53 -6.00
C GLN A 305 -10.36 -18.23 -6.94
N ARG A 306 -10.37 -17.09 -7.63
CA ARG A 306 -9.27 -16.70 -8.52
C ARG A 306 -7.96 -16.59 -7.74
N LYS A 307 -6.87 -16.98 -8.38
CA LYS A 307 -5.52 -17.03 -7.78
C LYS A 307 -4.51 -16.07 -8.41
N ASN A 308 -4.95 -15.33 -9.43
CA ASN A 308 -4.11 -14.41 -10.18
C ASN A 308 -4.73 -13.01 -10.12
N ILE A 309 -3.87 -12.00 -10.22
CA ILE A 309 -4.29 -10.59 -10.36
C ILE A 309 -4.35 -10.26 -11.86
N ALA A 310 -5.33 -9.47 -12.29
CA ALA A 310 -5.41 -9.04 -13.68
C ALA A 310 -4.51 -7.81 -13.93
N VAL A 311 -3.70 -7.89 -14.99
CA VAL A 311 -3.07 -6.75 -15.68
C VAL A 311 -3.88 -6.48 -16.94
N LEU A 312 -4.42 -5.28 -17.08
CA LEU A 312 -5.33 -4.92 -18.15
C LEU A 312 -4.72 -3.80 -18.96
N SER A 313 -4.32 -4.07 -20.21
CA SER A 313 -3.90 -2.99 -21.09
C SER A 313 -5.11 -2.17 -21.53
N ILE A 314 -5.01 -0.85 -21.46
CA ILE A 314 -6.04 0.09 -21.89
C ILE A 314 -5.50 1.03 -22.97
N GLN A 315 -6.38 1.44 -23.89
CA GLN A 315 -6.01 2.26 -25.05
C GLN A 315 -6.81 3.56 -25.16
N ASP A 316 -7.88 3.73 -24.39
CA ASP A 316 -8.79 4.87 -24.53
C ASP A 316 -9.47 5.27 -23.20
N GLN A 317 -9.95 6.52 -23.14
CA GLN A 317 -10.65 7.07 -21.97
C GLN A 317 -12.07 6.53 -21.78
N GLN A 318 -12.70 6.00 -22.84
CA GLN A 318 -14.05 5.43 -22.75
C GLN A 318 -14.01 4.17 -21.86
N THR A 319 -12.99 3.33 -22.01
CA THR A 319 -12.74 2.17 -21.17
C THR A 319 -12.66 2.55 -19.68
N ILE A 320 -11.95 3.63 -19.34
CA ILE A 320 -11.85 4.15 -17.96
C ILE A 320 -13.21 4.66 -17.46
N THR A 321 -13.98 5.32 -18.32
CA THR A 321 -15.32 5.81 -17.98
C THR A 321 -16.26 4.66 -17.62
N VAL A 322 -16.22 3.57 -18.38
CA VAL A 322 -17.02 2.37 -18.11
C VAL A 322 -16.51 1.62 -16.87
N LEU A 323 -15.19 1.55 -16.65
CA LEU A 323 -14.60 1.03 -15.41
C LEU A 323 -15.08 1.80 -14.18
N LYS A 324 -15.18 3.14 -14.27
CA LYS A 324 -15.71 3.98 -13.18
C LYS A 324 -17.15 3.65 -12.83
N GLN A 325 -17.96 3.29 -13.83
CA GLN A 325 -19.32 2.83 -13.58
C GLN A 325 -19.33 1.45 -12.89
N LEU A 326 -18.48 0.51 -13.33
CA LEU A 326 -18.33 -0.80 -12.69
C LEU A 326 -17.84 -0.70 -11.23
N ALA A 327 -16.95 0.26 -10.93
CA ALA A 327 -16.42 0.51 -9.60
C ALA A 327 -17.50 0.87 -8.56
N LYS A 328 -18.69 1.28 -8.99
CA LYS A 328 -19.83 1.55 -8.09
C LYS A 328 -20.40 0.26 -7.47
N SER A 329 -20.22 -0.89 -8.10
CA SER A 329 -20.75 -2.18 -7.66
C SER A 329 -19.71 -3.28 -7.48
N GLN A 330 -18.48 -3.09 -7.98
CA GLN A 330 -17.37 -4.03 -7.85
C GLN A 330 -16.13 -3.38 -7.24
N ASP A 331 -15.41 -4.14 -6.42
CA ASP A 331 -14.10 -3.75 -5.90
C ASP A 331 -13.03 -3.93 -6.99
N LEU A 332 -12.49 -2.81 -7.47
CA LEU A 332 -11.41 -2.77 -8.46
C LEU A 332 -10.03 -2.50 -7.82
N SER A 333 -9.93 -2.50 -6.49
CA SER A 333 -8.67 -2.17 -5.79
C SER A 333 -7.54 -3.17 -6.05
N ASP A 334 -7.86 -4.34 -6.61
CA ASP A 334 -6.92 -5.42 -6.84
C ASP A 334 -6.76 -5.84 -8.32
N ILE A 335 -6.68 -4.84 -9.21
CA ILE A 335 -6.23 -4.98 -10.61
C ILE A 335 -5.14 -3.95 -10.91
N THR A 336 -4.46 -4.12 -12.05
CA THR A 336 -3.46 -3.17 -12.57
C THR A 336 -3.82 -2.74 -13.98
N LEU A 337 -3.89 -1.44 -14.24
CA LEU A 337 -4.05 -0.88 -15.58
C LEU A 337 -2.68 -0.63 -16.20
N LEU A 338 -2.48 -1.04 -17.46
CA LEU A 338 -1.25 -0.88 -18.21
C LEU A 338 -1.51 -0.01 -19.45
N SER A 339 -0.63 0.95 -19.72
CA SER A 339 -0.65 1.70 -20.98
C SER A 339 0.70 2.33 -21.26
N SER A 340 1.01 2.57 -22.54
CA SER A 340 2.14 3.40 -22.96
C SER A 340 1.83 4.90 -22.87
N GLU A 341 0.55 5.27 -22.79
CA GLU A 341 0.10 6.66 -22.81
C GLU A 341 0.06 7.26 -21.39
N THR A 342 0.98 8.18 -21.11
CA THR A 342 1.10 8.82 -19.79
C THR A 342 -0.17 9.57 -19.39
N GLU A 343 -0.76 10.33 -20.32
CA GLU A 343 -1.99 11.10 -20.08
C GLU A 343 -3.19 10.20 -19.79
N LEU A 344 -3.26 9.02 -20.42
CA LEU A 344 -4.32 8.06 -20.19
C LEU A 344 -4.24 7.48 -18.78
N LEU A 345 -3.04 7.16 -18.29
CA LEU A 345 -2.83 6.68 -16.92
C LEU A 345 -3.09 7.77 -15.87
N GLN A 346 -2.74 9.02 -16.16
CA GLN A 346 -3.13 10.17 -15.33
C GLN A 346 -4.65 10.28 -15.21
N PHE A 347 -5.36 10.22 -16.34
CA PHE A 347 -6.82 10.23 -16.36
C PHE A 347 -7.40 9.04 -15.58
N ALA A 348 -6.84 7.83 -15.75
CA ALA A 348 -7.25 6.65 -15.01
C ALA A 348 -7.12 6.85 -13.50
N HIS A 349 -5.97 7.36 -13.04
CA HIS A 349 -5.74 7.61 -11.62
C HIS A 349 -6.69 8.68 -11.04
N GLN A 350 -6.93 9.77 -11.78
CA GLN A 350 -7.88 10.81 -11.35
C GLN A 350 -9.31 10.28 -11.20
N GLN A 351 -9.75 9.40 -12.12
CA GLN A 351 -11.09 8.83 -12.07
C GLN A 351 -11.21 7.69 -11.04
N LEU A 352 -10.13 6.92 -10.85
CA LEU A 352 -10.06 5.68 -10.10
C LEU A 352 -8.77 5.60 -9.27
N PRO A 353 -8.58 6.45 -8.25
CA PRO A 353 -7.30 6.59 -7.52
C PRO A 353 -6.89 5.34 -6.73
N MET A 354 -7.81 4.40 -6.54
CA MET A 354 -7.56 3.13 -5.88
C MET A 354 -7.08 2.03 -6.83
N ILE A 355 -7.02 2.27 -8.13
CA ILE A 355 -6.51 1.29 -9.10
C ILE A 355 -5.03 1.54 -9.37
N ARG A 356 -4.24 0.46 -9.39
CA ARG A 356 -2.81 0.55 -9.73
C ARG A 356 -2.63 0.82 -11.21
N THR A 357 -1.61 1.60 -11.54
CA THR A 357 -1.18 1.83 -12.92
C THR A 357 0.26 1.35 -13.13
N ALA A 358 0.54 0.93 -14.36
CA ALA A 358 1.85 0.54 -14.86
C ALA A 358 2.09 1.25 -16.19
N LEU A 359 3.26 1.86 -16.34
CA LEU A 359 3.68 2.51 -17.59
C LEU A 359 4.39 1.49 -18.48
N ASP A 360 3.89 1.28 -19.69
CA ASP A 360 4.51 0.38 -20.67
C ASP A 360 5.46 1.14 -21.60
N LEU A 361 6.77 0.93 -21.41
CA LEU A 361 7.81 1.45 -22.29
C LEU A 361 8.48 0.33 -23.09
N SER A 362 7.92 -0.88 -23.12
CA SER A 362 8.55 -2.05 -23.76
C SER A 362 8.89 -1.83 -25.24
N GLN A 363 8.12 -0.98 -25.94
CA GLN A 363 8.29 -0.64 -27.35
C GLN A 363 9.09 0.65 -27.60
N ALA A 364 9.55 1.34 -26.54
CA ALA A 364 10.31 2.58 -26.69
C ALA A 364 11.70 2.31 -27.31
N LYS A 365 11.98 2.92 -28.46
CA LYS A 365 13.22 2.73 -29.24
C LYS A 365 14.28 3.81 -29.00
N ASN A 366 13.88 4.95 -28.46
CA ASN A 366 14.71 6.14 -28.27
C ASN A 366 15.37 6.22 -26.89
N LEU A 367 15.22 5.20 -26.05
CA LEU A 367 15.83 5.15 -24.71
C LEU A 367 17.13 4.34 -24.75
N SER A 368 18.16 4.85 -24.10
CA SER A 368 19.45 4.19 -23.90
C SER A 368 19.74 3.89 -22.42
N SER A 369 20.88 3.26 -22.13
CA SER A 369 21.35 3.04 -20.74
C SER A 369 21.99 4.30 -20.13
N SER A 370 21.84 5.48 -20.75
CA SER A 370 22.36 6.73 -20.20
C SER A 370 21.59 7.12 -18.94
N ARG A 371 22.28 7.75 -17.98
CA ARG A 371 21.63 8.28 -16.76
C ARG A 371 20.47 9.22 -17.07
N LYS A 372 20.60 10.04 -18.11
CA LYS A 372 19.54 10.95 -18.58
C LYS A 372 18.27 10.19 -18.98
N ASP A 373 18.42 9.14 -19.78
CA ASP A 373 17.25 8.37 -20.26
C ASP A 373 16.63 7.52 -19.15
N LEU A 374 17.45 6.94 -18.26
CA LEU A 374 16.95 6.22 -17.09
C LEU A 374 16.23 7.16 -16.11
N SER A 375 16.73 8.38 -15.93
CA SER A 375 16.04 9.44 -15.19
C SER A 375 14.69 9.76 -15.85
N ALA A 376 14.66 9.97 -17.17
CA ALA A 376 13.43 10.23 -17.90
C ALA A 376 12.40 9.11 -17.74
N VAL A 377 12.82 7.83 -17.72
CA VAL A 377 11.94 6.69 -17.44
C VAL A 377 11.25 6.83 -16.08
N MET A 378 12.00 7.15 -15.03
CA MET A 378 11.45 7.35 -13.67
C MET A 378 10.48 8.54 -13.64
N GLN A 379 10.84 9.65 -14.29
CA GLN A 379 10.00 10.85 -14.35
C GLN A 379 8.67 10.57 -15.07
N MET A 380 8.71 9.90 -16.23
CA MET A 380 7.51 9.51 -16.97
C MET A 380 6.61 8.59 -16.14
N ALA A 381 7.19 7.61 -15.44
CA ALA A 381 6.42 6.71 -14.58
C ALA A 381 5.72 7.48 -13.44
N ASN A 382 6.43 8.37 -12.75
CA ASN A 382 5.84 9.19 -11.68
C ASN A 382 4.75 10.12 -12.22
N GLN A 383 4.97 10.76 -13.38
CA GLN A 383 3.98 11.60 -14.05
C GLN A 383 2.74 10.80 -14.47
N ALA A 384 2.90 9.55 -14.89
CA ALA A 384 1.80 8.64 -15.23
C ALA A 384 1.05 8.11 -13.99
N PHE A 385 1.37 8.58 -12.79
CA PHE A 385 0.90 8.02 -11.51
C PHE A 385 1.17 6.52 -11.39
N ALA A 386 2.26 6.03 -11.99
CA ALA A 386 2.68 4.63 -11.95
C ALA A 386 3.92 4.44 -11.04
N LYS A 387 3.95 3.32 -10.32
CA LYS A 387 5.19 2.80 -9.69
C LYS A 387 5.81 1.67 -10.47
N ILE A 388 5.03 1.04 -11.35
CA ILE A 388 5.47 -0.07 -12.18
C ILE A 388 5.84 0.50 -13.54
N VAL A 389 7.02 0.13 -14.04
CA VAL A 389 7.45 0.46 -15.41
C VAL A 389 7.91 -0.80 -16.14
N VAL A 390 7.35 -1.04 -17.32
CA VAL A 390 7.79 -2.11 -18.21
C VAL A 390 8.90 -1.57 -19.10
N LEU A 391 10.14 -2.00 -18.86
CA LEU A 391 11.30 -1.50 -19.59
C LEU A 391 11.47 -2.18 -20.96
N PRO A 392 12.04 -1.46 -21.95
CA PRO A 392 12.55 -2.08 -23.17
C PRO A 392 13.57 -3.18 -22.87
N LYS A 393 13.50 -4.30 -23.60
CA LYS A 393 14.39 -5.46 -23.41
C LYS A 393 15.89 -5.08 -23.46
N GLN A 394 16.26 -4.15 -24.33
CA GLN A 394 17.65 -3.69 -24.47
C GLN A 394 18.20 -2.94 -23.25
N LEU A 395 17.33 -2.47 -22.35
CA LEU A 395 17.72 -1.78 -21.11
C LEU A 395 17.77 -2.71 -19.90
N ILE A 396 17.44 -4.00 -20.08
CA ILE A 396 17.44 -4.99 -19.00
C ILE A 396 18.88 -5.43 -18.69
N ASP A 397 19.51 -4.66 -17.82
CA ASP A 397 20.79 -4.94 -17.19
C ASP A 397 20.71 -4.64 -15.69
N VAL A 398 21.50 -5.35 -14.89
CA VAL A 398 21.54 -5.22 -13.43
C VAL A 398 21.74 -3.77 -12.99
N LYS A 399 22.61 -3.00 -13.67
CA LYS A 399 22.89 -1.60 -13.29
C LYS A 399 21.69 -0.69 -13.56
N ASN A 400 21.07 -0.81 -14.73
CA ASN A 400 19.91 -0.01 -15.11
C ASN A 400 18.69 -0.31 -14.22
N VAL A 401 18.44 -1.60 -13.97
CA VAL A 401 17.33 -2.05 -13.13
C VAL A 401 17.54 -1.56 -11.69
N ARG A 402 18.76 -1.70 -11.16
CA ARG A 402 19.12 -1.22 -9.81
C ARG A 402 18.95 0.29 -9.67
N PHE A 403 19.38 1.07 -10.66
CA PHE A 403 19.23 2.54 -10.67
C PHE A 403 17.76 2.96 -10.48
N LEU A 404 16.85 2.36 -11.24
CA LEU A 404 15.42 2.67 -11.12
C LEU A 404 14.82 2.20 -9.79
N GLN A 405 15.24 1.04 -9.29
CA GLN A 405 14.77 0.51 -8.02
C GLN A 405 15.22 1.36 -6.82
N GLN A 406 16.42 1.97 -6.87
CA GLN A 406 16.88 2.95 -5.86
C GLN A 406 15.94 4.16 -5.80
N LEU A 407 15.35 4.54 -6.94
CA LEU A 407 14.36 5.62 -7.06
C LEU A 407 12.91 5.14 -6.85
N LEU A 408 12.72 4.08 -6.06
CA LEU A 408 11.42 3.52 -5.67
C LEU A 408 10.58 2.94 -6.83
N MET A 409 11.17 2.65 -7.98
CA MET A 409 10.45 2.03 -9.10
C MET A 409 10.39 0.50 -8.97
N THR A 410 9.26 -0.05 -9.40
CA THR A 410 9.08 -1.48 -9.63
C THR A 410 9.31 -1.75 -11.12
N VAL A 411 10.37 -2.46 -11.44
CA VAL A 411 10.83 -2.65 -12.83
C VAL A 411 10.33 -3.97 -13.38
N TRP A 412 9.56 -3.93 -14.46
CA TRP A 412 9.08 -5.09 -15.20
C TRP A 412 9.73 -5.16 -16.58
N VAL A 413 9.61 -6.32 -17.23
CA VAL A 413 10.02 -6.53 -18.63
C VAL A 413 8.96 -7.33 -19.38
N ASP A 414 8.74 -6.98 -20.64
CA ASP A 414 8.06 -7.85 -21.60
C ASP A 414 9.07 -8.75 -22.31
N SER A 415 9.00 -10.05 -22.04
CA SER A 415 10.01 -11.03 -22.42
C SER A 415 9.43 -12.10 -23.33
N SER A 416 10.02 -12.21 -24.52
CA SER A 416 9.84 -13.33 -25.46
C SER A 416 10.82 -14.49 -25.26
N ALA A 417 11.54 -14.52 -24.12
CA ALA A 417 12.49 -15.58 -23.80
C ALA A 417 11.82 -16.96 -23.81
N THR A 418 12.36 -17.87 -24.62
CA THR A 418 11.88 -19.27 -24.71
C THR A 418 12.97 -20.29 -24.42
N THR A 419 14.24 -19.88 -24.47
CA THR A 419 15.37 -20.74 -24.09
C THR A 419 15.72 -20.58 -22.61
N ALA A 420 16.23 -21.65 -21.99
CA ALA A 420 16.63 -21.60 -20.59
C ALA A 420 17.70 -20.52 -20.31
N GLN A 421 18.58 -20.25 -21.28
CA GLN A 421 19.59 -19.18 -21.20
C GLN A 421 18.95 -17.79 -21.16
N GLU A 422 17.98 -17.51 -22.02
CA GLU A 422 17.30 -16.21 -22.04
C GLU A 422 16.48 -16.01 -20.77
N VAL A 423 15.75 -17.04 -20.33
CA VAL A 423 15.00 -17.04 -19.06
C VAL A 423 15.93 -16.72 -17.89
N ALA A 424 17.08 -17.40 -17.82
CA ALA A 424 18.09 -17.16 -16.80
C ALA A 424 18.68 -15.74 -16.86
N SER A 425 18.92 -15.21 -18.07
CA SER A 425 19.42 -13.84 -18.27
C SER A 425 18.42 -12.80 -17.77
N VAL A 426 17.12 -13.00 -18.01
CA VAL A 426 16.07 -12.13 -17.52
C VAL A 426 15.95 -12.22 -15.99
N LEU A 427 15.93 -13.41 -15.40
CA LEU A 427 15.85 -13.57 -13.94
C LEU A 427 17.03 -12.93 -13.21
N THR A 428 18.25 -13.12 -13.72
CA THR A 428 19.49 -12.60 -13.11
C THR A 428 19.73 -11.11 -13.38
N SER A 429 18.89 -10.47 -14.21
CA SER A 429 18.89 -9.00 -14.36
C SER A 429 18.32 -8.28 -13.13
N GLY A 430 17.58 -8.99 -12.29
CA GLY A 430 16.98 -8.43 -11.09
C GLY A 430 15.73 -7.59 -11.35
N VAL A 431 14.93 -7.89 -12.37
CA VAL A 431 13.59 -7.29 -12.54
C VAL A 431 12.63 -7.75 -11.43
N ASN A 432 11.63 -6.90 -11.10
CA ASN A 432 10.57 -7.20 -10.15
C ASN A 432 9.43 -8.02 -10.76
N GLY A 433 9.22 -7.94 -12.07
CA GLY A 433 8.15 -8.65 -12.77
C GLY A 433 8.46 -8.95 -14.23
N ILE A 434 7.87 -10.02 -14.76
CA ILE A 434 8.16 -10.56 -16.08
C ILE A 434 6.85 -10.88 -16.77
N MET A 435 6.54 -10.15 -17.83
CA MET A 435 5.45 -10.45 -18.74
C MET A 435 5.96 -11.42 -19.80
N THR A 436 5.26 -12.54 -20.00
CA THR A 436 5.71 -13.62 -20.88
C THR A 436 4.54 -14.46 -21.36
N THR A 437 4.72 -15.15 -22.48
CA THR A 437 3.81 -16.21 -22.94
C THR A 437 4.14 -17.57 -22.34
N ASP A 438 5.26 -17.73 -21.64
CA ASP A 438 5.70 -18.98 -21.02
C ASP A 438 6.13 -18.74 -19.57
N SER A 439 5.18 -18.52 -18.67
CA SER A 439 5.49 -18.36 -17.24
C SER A 439 6.03 -19.64 -16.61
N ALA A 440 5.71 -20.81 -17.18
CA ALA A 440 6.13 -22.11 -16.68
C ALA A 440 7.65 -22.30 -16.77
N ALA A 441 8.30 -21.84 -17.85
CA ALA A 441 9.76 -21.87 -17.97
C ALA A 441 10.47 -21.04 -16.88
N PHE A 442 9.94 -19.86 -16.56
CA PHE A 442 10.46 -19.01 -15.49
C PHE A 442 10.26 -19.64 -14.11
N ASP A 443 9.04 -20.15 -13.84
CA ASP A 443 8.72 -20.86 -12.59
C ASP A 443 9.61 -22.10 -12.39
N ALA A 444 9.85 -22.88 -13.45
CA ALA A 444 10.71 -24.05 -13.42
C ALA A 444 12.16 -23.70 -13.06
N LEU A 445 12.71 -22.59 -13.58
CA LEU A 445 14.05 -22.15 -13.21
C LEU A 445 14.08 -21.52 -11.80
N LEU A 446 13.06 -20.75 -11.41
CA LEU A 446 12.94 -20.19 -10.06
C LEU A 446 12.97 -21.27 -8.97
N LYS A 447 12.44 -22.46 -9.24
CA LYS A 447 12.45 -23.61 -8.33
C LYS A 447 13.84 -24.28 -8.18
N GLN A 448 14.78 -24.03 -9.09
CA GLN A 448 16.13 -24.60 -9.03
C GLN A 448 17.07 -23.79 -8.13
N PHE A 449 16.75 -22.52 -7.85
CA PHE A 449 17.58 -21.70 -6.98
C PHE A 449 17.50 -22.18 -5.53
N PRO A 450 18.64 -22.17 -4.79
CA PRO A 450 18.68 -22.55 -3.40
C PRO A 450 17.96 -21.53 -2.51
N LYS A 451 17.69 -21.94 -1.27
CA LYS A 451 17.12 -21.08 -0.22
C LYS A 451 17.91 -19.80 0.00
N ASN A 452 17.16 -18.72 0.22
CA ASN A 452 17.68 -17.37 0.44
C ASN A 452 18.47 -16.85 -0.77
N THR A 453 18.05 -17.19 -2.00
CA THR A 453 18.66 -16.59 -3.19
C THR A 453 18.17 -15.15 -3.37
N LEU A 454 19.11 -14.22 -3.50
CA LEU A 454 18.85 -12.83 -3.84
C LEU A 454 19.13 -12.63 -5.34
N LEU A 455 18.08 -12.54 -6.16
CA LEU A 455 18.18 -12.10 -7.55
C LEU A 455 18.25 -10.58 -7.69
N ARG A 456 17.98 -9.88 -6.58
CA ARG A 456 18.04 -8.43 -6.44
C ARG A 456 18.66 -8.12 -5.08
N LYS A 457 19.53 -7.12 -5.06
CA LYS A 457 20.18 -6.61 -3.85
C LYS A 457 19.19 -5.71 -3.07
N PRO A 458 18.88 -6.00 -1.80
CA PRO A 458 18.25 -5.04 -0.88
C PRO A 458 19.13 -3.80 -0.69
N PHE A 459 18.53 -2.60 -0.68
CA PHE A 459 19.28 -1.37 -0.45
C PHE A 459 19.55 -1.11 1.04
N ILE A 460 20.75 -0.64 1.36
CA ILE A 460 21.13 -0.22 2.70
C ILE A 460 20.98 1.30 2.80
N ILE A 461 20.12 1.77 3.70
CA ILE A 461 19.84 3.20 3.89
C ILE A 461 20.45 3.65 5.22
N GLY A 462 21.39 4.59 5.16
CA GLY A 462 21.95 5.24 6.34
C GLY A 462 20.95 6.23 6.94
N HIS A 463 20.32 5.87 8.04
CA HIS A 463 19.34 6.70 8.75
C HIS A 463 20.03 7.92 9.35
N ARG A 464 19.74 9.12 8.84
CA ARG A 464 20.43 10.36 9.22
C ARG A 464 21.95 10.30 9.04
N GLY A 465 22.39 9.51 8.05
CA GLY A 465 23.79 9.11 7.85
C GLY A 465 24.16 7.84 8.65
N VAL A 466 25.15 7.95 9.54
CA VAL A 466 25.63 6.87 10.42
C VAL A 466 25.70 7.36 11.88
N PRO A 467 24.55 7.60 12.55
CA PRO A 467 24.49 8.21 13.87
C PRO A 467 25.12 7.36 14.99
N SER A 468 25.48 6.11 14.71
CA SER A 468 26.27 5.27 15.63
C SER A 468 27.75 5.64 15.68
N LEU A 469 28.28 6.37 14.69
CA LEU A 469 29.69 6.76 14.58
C LEU A 469 29.88 8.28 14.48
N GLU A 470 28.91 9.00 13.93
CA GLU A 470 28.94 10.47 13.72
C GLU A 470 27.69 11.15 14.27
N ASP A 471 27.68 12.49 14.30
CA ASP A 471 26.48 13.24 14.68
C ASP A 471 25.40 13.14 13.59
N GLU A 472 24.17 12.79 13.98
CA GLU A 472 23.04 12.60 13.06
C GLU A 472 22.74 13.85 12.21
N ASN A 473 22.27 13.65 10.97
CA ASN A 473 21.82 14.74 10.08
C ASN A 473 22.90 15.80 9.79
N THR A 474 24.18 15.37 9.78
CA THR A 474 25.33 16.20 9.37
C THR A 474 25.89 15.74 8.03
N LEU A 475 26.58 16.65 7.35
CA LEU A 475 27.22 16.34 6.06
C LEU A 475 28.33 15.29 6.23
N GLU A 476 29.05 15.34 7.35
CA GLU A 476 30.08 14.38 7.75
C GLU A 476 29.49 12.98 7.92
N SER A 477 28.38 12.86 8.64
CA SER A 477 27.67 11.59 8.82
C SER A 477 27.17 11.02 7.50
N ALA A 478 26.63 11.86 6.62
CA ALA A 478 26.20 11.44 5.29
C ALA A 478 27.37 10.97 4.41
N LYS A 479 28.47 11.73 4.38
CA LYS A 479 29.69 11.34 3.64
C LYS A 479 30.26 10.03 4.16
N TYR A 480 30.25 9.82 5.47
CA TYR A 480 30.77 8.59 6.05
C TYR A 480 29.86 7.39 5.74
N ALA A 481 28.54 7.56 5.79
CA ALA A 481 27.61 6.51 5.37
C ALA A 481 27.83 6.08 3.90
N VAL A 482 28.04 7.04 2.99
CA VAL A 482 28.39 6.75 1.58
C VAL A 482 29.71 6.01 1.46
N ALA A 483 30.75 6.45 2.20
CA ALA A 483 32.05 5.78 2.21
C ALA A 483 31.99 4.34 2.78
N LEU A 484 31.01 4.04 3.64
CA LEU A 484 30.73 2.69 4.15
C LEU A 484 29.84 1.86 3.21
N GLY A 485 29.49 2.40 2.04
CA GLY A 485 28.71 1.71 1.02
C GLY A 485 27.20 1.83 1.17
N ALA A 486 26.67 2.80 1.92
CA ALA A 486 25.21 3.03 1.92
C ALA A 486 24.71 3.33 0.49
N ASP A 487 23.66 2.65 0.06
CA ASP A 487 23.03 2.89 -1.25
C ASP A 487 22.24 4.22 -1.23
N LEU A 488 21.65 4.51 -0.07
CA LEU A 488 20.90 5.74 0.20
C LEU A 488 21.34 6.33 1.53
N VAL A 489 21.24 7.64 1.66
CA VAL A 489 21.24 8.32 2.96
C VAL A 489 19.87 8.93 3.17
N GLU A 490 19.27 8.63 4.32
CA GLU A 490 18.05 9.29 4.75
C GLU A 490 18.40 10.54 5.57
N ASN A 491 17.61 11.61 5.40
CA ASN A 491 17.70 12.81 6.21
C ASN A 491 16.33 13.43 6.45
N ASP A 492 16.24 14.23 7.50
CA ASP A 492 15.01 14.91 7.90
C ASP A 492 15.10 16.41 7.59
N ILE A 493 14.02 17.04 7.12
CA ILE A 493 14.02 18.47 6.79
C ILE A 493 12.94 19.30 7.48
N TYR A 494 13.32 20.54 7.79
CA TYR A 494 12.45 21.63 8.25
C TYR A 494 12.71 22.90 7.43
N LEU A 495 11.78 23.86 7.53
CA LEU A 495 11.91 25.18 6.94
C LEU A 495 12.25 26.21 8.01
N THR A 496 13.25 27.06 7.78
CA THR A 496 13.55 28.20 8.67
C THR A 496 12.50 29.32 8.50
N LYS A 497 12.51 30.29 9.42
CA LYS A 497 11.63 31.48 9.40
C LYS A 497 11.73 32.29 8.09
N ASP A 498 12.93 32.33 7.51
CA ASP A 498 13.27 32.99 6.25
C ASP A 498 13.23 32.05 5.02
N ASN A 499 12.57 30.89 5.16
CA ASN A 499 12.25 29.92 4.11
C ASN A 499 13.43 29.15 3.49
N HIS A 500 14.48 28.87 4.26
CA HIS A 500 15.56 27.96 3.85
C HIS A 500 15.30 26.54 4.35
N VAL A 501 15.61 25.54 3.53
CA VAL A 501 15.46 24.12 3.90
C VAL A 501 16.71 23.65 4.64
N VAL A 502 16.54 23.27 5.91
CA VAL A 502 17.61 22.81 6.80
C VAL A 502 17.40 21.37 7.22
N VAL A 503 18.49 20.66 7.48
CA VAL A 503 18.47 19.23 7.77
C VAL A 503 18.53 18.99 9.29
N MET A 504 17.43 18.50 9.86
CA MET A 504 17.30 18.18 11.29
C MET A 504 16.06 17.33 11.56
N HIS A 505 16.15 16.40 12.51
CA HIS A 505 15.05 15.48 12.82
C HIS A 505 13.95 16.09 13.69
N ASP A 506 14.33 16.81 14.73
CA ASP A 506 13.39 17.33 15.72
C ASP A 506 12.87 18.71 15.31
N GLU A 507 11.68 19.09 15.76
CA GLU A 507 11.17 20.47 15.58
C GLU A 507 12.01 21.53 16.32
N THR A 508 12.78 21.10 17.34
CA THR A 508 13.66 21.96 18.12
C THR A 508 15.11 21.52 18.00
N VAL A 509 16.02 22.47 18.14
CA VAL A 509 17.47 22.23 18.02
C VAL A 509 18.09 21.63 19.28
N ASN A 510 17.30 21.52 20.36
CA ASN A 510 17.76 21.31 21.73
C ASN A 510 18.46 19.95 21.95
N ARG A 511 17.98 18.88 21.30
CA ARG A 511 18.49 17.53 21.56
C ARG A 511 19.91 17.35 21.01
N THR A 512 20.13 17.78 19.77
CA THR A 512 21.33 17.46 18.97
C THR A 512 22.34 18.60 18.89
N THR A 513 21.95 19.84 19.25
CA THR A 513 22.84 21.02 19.19
C THR A 513 23.07 21.64 20.57
N LYS A 514 24.07 22.53 20.65
CA LYS A 514 24.35 23.32 21.86
C LYS A 514 23.39 24.51 22.06
N GLY A 515 22.49 24.77 21.11
CA GLY A 515 21.49 25.83 21.18
C GLY A 515 20.13 25.34 21.67
N THR A 516 19.17 26.27 21.70
CA THR A 516 17.77 25.99 22.05
C THR A 516 16.82 26.79 21.17
N GLY A 517 15.65 26.23 20.87
CA GLY A 517 14.60 26.93 20.10
C GLY A 517 13.99 26.04 19.03
N LYS A 518 12.90 26.52 18.43
CA LYS A 518 12.23 25.85 17.30
C LYS A 518 12.85 26.29 15.98
N ILE A 519 13.11 25.34 15.09
CA ILE A 519 13.78 25.62 13.80
C ILE A 519 12.97 26.62 12.97
N GLU A 520 11.64 26.46 12.92
CA GLU A 520 10.77 27.32 12.11
C GLU A 520 10.64 28.77 12.66
N GLU A 521 11.17 29.04 13.86
CA GLU A 521 11.23 30.37 14.46
C GLU A 521 12.62 31.03 14.28
N MET A 522 13.62 30.27 13.81
CA MET A 522 14.99 30.74 13.56
C MET A 522 15.20 31.11 12.09
N THR A 523 16.02 32.12 11.83
CA THR A 523 16.57 32.44 10.51
C THR A 523 17.70 31.47 10.14
N LEU A 524 18.04 31.37 8.85
CA LEU A 524 19.17 30.54 8.43
C LEU A 524 20.48 30.97 9.11
N ALA A 525 20.70 32.28 9.27
CA ALA A 525 21.90 32.80 9.93
C ALA A 525 22.02 32.32 11.38
N GLU A 526 20.91 32.26 12.12
CA GLU A 526 20.88 31.72 13.48
C GLU A 526 21.10 30.20 13.48
N VAL A 527 20.49 29.46 12.54
CA VAL A 527 20.72 28.01 12.41
C VAL A 527 22.18 27.70 12.10
N GLN A 528 22.84 28.48 11.24
CA GLN A 528 24.25 28.30 10.88
C GLN A 528 25.23 28.58 12.02
N GLN A 529 24.81 29.27 13.08
CA GLN A 529 25.60 29.45 14.30
C GLN A 529 25.53 28.23 15.22
N LEU A 530 24.54 27.35 15.06
CA LEU A 530 24.39 26.15 15.87
C LEU A 530 25.54 25.18 15.62
N ARG A 531 25.92 24.48 16.69
CA ARG A 531 26.91 23.40 16.64
C ARG A 531 26.35 22.15 17.28
N THR A 532 26.60 21.00 16.67
CA THR A 532 26.21 19.71 17.23
C THR A 532 26.90 19.47 18.57
N LYS A 533 26.26 18.69 19.45
CA LYS A 533 26.76 18.51 20.83
C LYS A 533 28.07 17.72 20.89
N ASN A 534 28.21 16.65 20.13
CA ASN A 534 29.34 15.73 20.33
C ASN A 534 30.56 16.11 19.50
N LYS A 535 30.39 16.32 18.19
CA LYS A 535 31.49 16.58 17.25
C LYS A 535 31.62 18.03 16.82
N ASN A 536 30.70 18.90 17.28
CA ASN A 536 30.74 20.34 17.05
C ASN A 536 30.71 20.73 15.55
N TYR A 537 29.96 19.99 14.73
CA TYR A 537 29.70 20.31 13.33
C TYR A 537 28.59 21.36 13.19
N SER A 538 28.56 22.06 12.05
CA SER A 538 27.46 22.97 11.70
C SER A 538 26.20 22.21 11.33
N VAL A 539 25.03 22.79 11.58
CA VAL A 539 23.76 22.28 11.04
C VAL A 539 23.69 22.58 9.53
N PRO A 540 23.58 21.56 8.66
CA PRO A 540 23.60 21.78 7.22
C PRO A 540 22.24 22.17 6.65
N THR A 541 22.29 22.89 5.54
CA THR A 541 21.18 23.11 4.60
C THR A 541 21.04 21.92 3.65
N LEU A 542 19.85 21.75 3.08
CA LEU A 542 19.66 20.74 2.02
C LEU A 542 20.47 21.09 0.76
N ALA A 543 20.67 22.38 0.48
CA ALA A 543 21.50 22.87 -0.61
C ALA A 543 22.96 22.37 -0.50
N GLU A 544 23.53 22.33 0.71
CA GLU A 544 24.89 21.80 0.95
C GLU A 544 24.98 20.29 0.72
N TYR A 545 23.92 19.53 1.01
CA TYR A 545 23.83 18.12 0.63
C TYR A 545 23.85 17.97 -0.89
N PHE A 546 23.00 18.71 -1.61
CA PHE A 546 22.95 18.63 -3.07
C PHE A 546 24.28 19.03 -3.71
N ALA A 547 24.90 20.12 -3.24
CA ALA A 547 26.22 20.53 -3.71
C ALA A 547 27.28 19.45 -3.51
N SER A 548 27.22 18.72 -2.39
CA SER A 548 28.20 17.68 -2.05
C SER A 548 28.02 16.39 -2.82
N PHE A 549 26.78 15.99 -3.12
CA PHE A 549 26.47 14.65 -3.62
C PHE A 549 25.97 14.58 -5.06
N LYS A 550 25.66 15.70 -5.73
CA LYS A 550 25.09 15.68 -7.10
C LYS A 550 25.92 14.89 -8.13
N ASN A 551 27.23 14.84 -7.94
CA ASN A 551 28.16 14.12 -8.80
C ASN A 551 28.49 12.70 -8.32
N THR A 552 27.97 12.28 -7.16
CA THR A 552 28.17 10.94 -6.63
C THR A 552 27.30 9.96 -7.42
N GLN A 553 27.95 9.00 -8.08
CA GLN A 553 27.24 7.99 -8.87
C GLN A 553 26.44 7.05 -7.96
N ASN A 554 25.24 6.67 -8.39
CA ASN A 554 24.37 5.68 -7.73
C ASN A 554 24.06 6.00 -6.25
N PHE A 555 24.04 7.29 -5.90
CA PHE A 555 23.65 7.79 -4.59
C PHE A 555 22.28 8.48 -4.68
N VAL A 556 21.41 8.18 -3.72
CA VAL A 556 20.09 8.81 -3.59
C VAL A 556 19.90 9.32 -2.16
N LEU A 557 19.40 10.54 -2.03
CA LEU A 557 18.99 11.15 -0.78
C LEU A 557 17.51 10.88 -0.53
N MET A 558 17.19 10.22 0.59
CA MET A 558 15.84 10.00 1.06
C MET A 558 15.44 11.10 2.03
N ILE A 559 14.61 12.02 1.58
CA ILE A 559 14.30 13.25 2.29
C ILE A 559 12.95 13.12 3.00
N GLU A 560 12.96 13.02 4.33
CA GLU A 560 11.75 13.06 5.15
C GLU A 560 11.30 14.50 5.42
N MET A 561 10.11 14.86 4.93
CA MET A 561 9.44 16.09 5.32
C MET A 561 8.75 15.92 6.68
N LYS A 562 9.29 16.58 7.72
CA LYS A 562 8.78 16.52 9.09
C LYS A 562 7.67 17.51 9.38
N SER A 563 7.70 18.66 8.70
CA SER A 563 6.78 19.76 8.96
C SER A 563 5.54 19.71 8.08
N ALA A 564 4.43 20.22 8.62
CA ALA A 564 3.20 20.50 7.88
C ALA A 564 3.22 21.87 7.19
N ASN A 565 4.30 22.64 7.29
CA ASN A 565 4.41 23.97 6.69
C ASN A 565 4.14 23.93 5.16
N PRO A 566 3.12 24.66 4.66
CA PRO A 566 2.72 24.58 3.25
C PRO A 566 3.78 25.14 2.28
N LYS A 567 4.75 25.93 2.76
CA LYS A 567 5.83 26.48 1.93
C LYS A 567 6.96 25.48 1.68
N LEU A 568 7.04 24.39 2.46
CA LEU A 568 8.16 23.45 2.42
C LEU A 568 8.34 22.83 1.03
N VAL A 569 7.26 22.37 0.39
CA VAL A 569 7.34 21.75 -0.96
C VAL A 569 7.82 22.72 -2.02
N SER A 570 7.42 24.00 -1.94
CA SER A 570 7.86 25.03 -2.88
C SER A 570 9.35 25.35 -2.72
N ALA A 571 9.83 25.44 -1.48
CA ALA A 571 11.25 25.62 -1.20
C ALA A 571 12.07 24.41 -1.65
N LEU A 572 11.59 23.20 -1.38
CA LEU A 572 12.21 21.95 -1.82
C LEU A 572 12.29 21.86 -3.35
N LYS A 573 11.21 22.21 -4.07
CA LYS A 573 11.19 22.28 -5.53
C LYS A 573 12.28 23.20 -6.07
N THR A 574 12.39 24.39 -5.50
CA THR A 574 13.39 25.38 -5.89
C THR A 574 14.81 24.83 -5.76
N GLU A 575 15.12 24.14 -4.66
CA GLU A 575 16.45 23.55 -4.46
C GLU A 575 16.70 22.35 -5.39
N ILE A 576 15.72 21.45 -5.59
CA ILE A 576 15.87 20.30 -6.49
C ILE A 576 16.17 20.77 -7.92
N GLU A 577 15.38 21.70 -8.45
CA GLU A 577 15.54 22.23 -9.82
C GLU A 577 16.87 22.99 -9.98
N LYS A 578 17.25 23.78 -8.98
CA LYS A 578 18.51 24.54 -8.97
C LYS A 578 19.74 23.64 -9.07
N TYR A 579 19.71 22.47 -8.43
CA TYR A 579 20.82 21.53 -8.42
C TYR A 579 20.72 20.41 -9.46
N ALA A 580 19.56 20.27 -10.13
CA ALA A 580 19.25 19.23 -11.13
C ALA A 580 19.48 17.81 -10.57
N VAL A 581 18.87 17.55 -9.40
CA VAL A 581 19.03 16.30 -8.62
C VAL A 581 17.76 15.45 -8.58
N GLU A 582 16.81 15.65 -9.51
CA GLU A 582 15.54 14.91 -9.57
C GLU A 582 15.73 13.39 -9.61
N ASP A 583 16.86 12.93 -10.18
CA ASP A 583 17.23 11.52 -10.28
C ASP A 583 18.11 11.00 -9.14
N GLN A 584 18.23 11.80 -8.07
CA GLN A 584 19.00 11.49 -6.85
C GLN A 584 18.23 11.78 -5.57
N VAL A 585 16.93 12.08 -5.67
CA VAL A 585 16.11 12.39 -4.49
C VAL A 585 14.83 11.55 -4.48
N ILE A 586 14.46 11.11 -3.29
CA ILE A 586 13.15 10.54 -3.02
C ILE A 586 12.56 11.27 -1.82
N ILE A 587 11.25 11.51 -1.84
CA ILE A 587 10.59 12.30 -0.79
C ILE A 587 9.68 11.40 0.04
N THR A 588 9.85 11.43 1.36
CA THR A 588 9.04 10.67 2.31
C THR A 588 8.37 11.60 3.31
N SER A 589 7.24 11.18 3.88
CA SER A 589 6.59 11.91 4.99
C SER A 589 5.54 11.05 5.68
N PHE A 590 5.33 11.29 6.98
CA PHE A 590 4.14 10.83 7.70
C PHE A 590 2.91 11.66 7.32
N ASN A 591 3.10 12.90 6.86
CA ASN A 591 2.03 13.82 6.49
C ASN A 591 1.56 13.57 5.05
N ARG A 592 0.34 13.03 4.91
CA ARG A 592 -0.27 12.72 3.61
C ARG A 592 -0.55 13.96 2.76
N ASP A 593 -0.88 15.08 3.39
CA ASP A 593 -1.13 16.32 2.66
C ASP A 593 0.17 16.82 2.01
N GLN A 594 1.30 16.69 2.70
CA GLN A 594 2.61 17.03 2.13
C GLN A 594 2.99 16.10 0.96
N ILE A 595 2.72 14.79 1.06
CA ILE A 595 2.89 13.87 -0.08
C ILE A 595 2.00 14.30 -1.27
N GLN A 596 0.75 14.68 -1.02
CA GLN A 596 -0.13 15.17 -2.06
C GLN A 596 0.38 16.48 -2.69
N GLN A 597 0.92 17.40 -1.89
CA GLN A 597 1.55 18.62 -2.39
C GLN A 597 2.74 18.31 -3.30
N VAL A 598 3.59 17.34 -2.92
CA VAL A 598 4.69 16.88 -3.78
C VAL A 598 4.16 16.29 -5.09
N LYS A 599 3.11 15.46 -5.06
CA LYS A 599 2.50 14.96 -6.30
C LYS A 599 1.97 16.06 -7.22
N ASN A 600 1.48 17.16 -6.66
CA ASN A 600 0.93 18.28 -7.43
C ASN A 600 2.02 19.20 -7.99
N HIS A 601 3.11 19.42 -7.23
CA HIS A 601 4.11 20.45 -7.54
C HIS A 601 5.48 19.90 -8.00
N LEU A 602 5.75 18.62 -7.71
CA LEU A 602 6.95 17.86 -8.07
C LEU A 602 6.55 16.48 -8.64
N PRO A 603 5.70 16.42 -9.69
CA PRO A 603 5.13 15.16 -10.19
C PRO A 603 6.17 14.19 -10.77
N MET A 604 7.39 14.66 -11.04
CA MET A 604 8.50 13.86 -11.56
C MET A 604 9.28 13.11 -10.46
N VAL A 605 9.11 13.48 -9.18
CA VAL A 605 9.89 12.92 -8.06
C VAL A 605 9.16 11.75 -7.39
N SER A 606 9.93 10.72 -7.07
CA SER A 606 9.41 9.55 -6.37
C SER A 606 9.06 9.84 -4.91
N THR A 607 7.89 9.38 -4.49
CA THR A 607 7.40 9.53 -3.11
C THR A 607 7.25 8.19 -2.38
N GLY A 608 7.43 8.22 -1.07
CA GLY A 608 7.13 7.14 -0.13
C GLY A 608 6.27 7.61 1.05
N ILE A 609 5.34 6.78 1.50
CA ILE A 609 4.49 7.09 2.66
C ILE A 609 5.04 6.43 3.92
N LEU A 610 5.39 7.25 4.91
CA LEU A 610 5.77 6.76 6.24
C LEU A 610 4.53 6.38 7.03
N ILE A 611 4.61 5.24 7.71
CA ILE A 611 3.48 4.63 8.41
C ILE A 611 3.79 4.63 9.88
N GLN A 612 2.91 5.20 10.71
CA GLN A 612 3.08 5.11 12.16
C GLN A 612 2.58 3.76 12.70
N ASN A 613 1.41 3.33 12.24
CA ASN A 613 0.73 2.14 12.70
C ASN A 613 0.35 1.26 11.49
N MET A 614 0.83 0.03 11.47
CA MET A 614 0.45 -0.93 10.44
C MET A 614 -0.89 -1.61 10.75
N PRO A 615 -1.69 -1.95 9.72
CA PRO A 615 -2.90 -2.79 9.81
C PRO A 615 -2.75 -4.02 10.71
N SER A 616 -3.61 -4.20 11.71
CA SER A 616 -3.46 -5.25 12.73
C SER A 616 -4.54 -6.34 12.72
N SER A 617 -5.25 -6.53 11.60
CA SER A 617 -6.15 -7.67 11.43
C SER A 617 -5.38 -8.99 11.55
N ASN A 618 -6.04 -10.03 12.06
CA ASN A 618 -5.48 -11.39 12.09
C ASN A 618 -5.45 -12.03 10.69
N GLN A 619 -6.10 -11.43 9.69
CA GLN A 619 -6.13 -11.89 8.30
C GLN A 619 -5.14 -11.11 7.43
N VAL A 620 -4.15 -11.82 6.87
CA VAL A 620 -3.10 -11.21 6.03
C VAL A 620 -3.66 -10.48 4.80
N LEU A 621 -4.73 -11.00 4.19
CA LEU A 621 -5.34 -10.39 3.01
C LEU A 621 -6.06 -9.07 3.34
N ILE A 622 -6.61 -8.95 4.55
CA ILE A 622 -7.25 -7.72 5.01
C ILE A 622 -6.19 -6.65 5.26
N ASN A 623 -5.10 -7.03 5.95
CA ASN A 623 -3.96 -6.14 6.12
C ASN A 623 -3.40 -5.72 4.75
N SER A 624 -3.29 -6.66 3.80
CA SER A 624 -2.83 -6.38 2.44
C SER A 624 -3.73 -5.36 1.74
N ARG A 625 -5.06 -5.51 1.83
CA ARG A 625 -6.01 -4.52 1.27
C ARG A 625 -5.79 -3.12 1.86
N GLN A 626 -5.64 -3.02 3.18
CA GLN A 626 -5.45 -1.72 3.85
C GLN A 626 -4.11 -1.09 3.48
N ILE A 627 -3.04 -1.89 3.39
CA ILE A 627 -1.72 -1.43 2.92
C ILE A 627 -1.80 -0.90 1.49
N LEU A 628 -2.45 -1.64 0.59
CA LEU A 628 -2.65 -1.23 -0.80
C LEU A 628 -3.48 0.04 -0.88
N ALA A 629 -4.52 0.17 -0.06
CA ALA A 629 -5.37 1.34 -0.05
C ALA A 629 -4.61 2.62 0.34
N GLU A 630 -3.72 2.52 1.34
CA GLU A 630 -2.83 3.61 1.74
C GLU A 630 -1.83 3.97 0.63
N ALA A 631 -1.15 2.97 0.06
CA ALA A 631 -0.08 3.20 -0.91
C ALA A 631 -0.57 3.67 -2.29
N GLN A 632 -1.67 3.08 -2.79
CA GLN A 632 -2.17 3.31 -4.15
C GLN A 632 -2.77 4.70 -4.32
N LYS A 633 -3.47 5.20 -3.29
CA LYS A 633 -4.08 6.53 -3.33
C LYS A 633 -3.07 7.64 -3.67
N TYR A 634 -1.82 7.48 -3.24
CA TYR A 634 -0.76 8.46 -3.46
C TYR A 634 0.31 7.97 -4.45
N THR A 635 0.11 6.84 -5.13
CA THR A 635 1.13 6.17 -5.96
C THR A 635 2.52 6.25 -5.31
N SER A 636 2.65 5.67 -4.12
CA SER A 636 3.82 5.81 -3.26
C SER A 636 4.28 4.44 -2.74
N SER A 637 5.58 4.29 -2.46
CA SER A 637 6.09 3.10 -1.77
C SER A 637 5.68 3.09 -0.29
N TYR A 638 5.70 1.93 0.37
CA TYR A 638 5.25 1.77 1.75
C TYR A 638 6.44 1.74 2.73
N HIS A 639 6.48 2.64 3.71
CA HIS A 639 7.62 2.80 4.63
C HIS A 639 7.19 2.56 6.10
N PRO A 640 7.09 1.29 6.53
CA PRO A 640 6.57 0.95 7.86
C PRO A 640 7.63 0.79 8.95
N PRO A 641 7.27 0.86 10.25
CA PRO A 641 8.13 0.35 11.30
C PRO A 641 8.26 -1.17 11.15
N TYR A 642 9.29 -1.73 11.77
CA TYR A 642 9.38 -3.19 11.89
C TYR A 642 8.18 -3.80 12.62
N ARG A 643 7.75 -4.97 12.14
CA ARG A 643 6.81 -5.89 12.80
C ARG A 643 7.17 -7.33 12.46
N ASN A 644 6.90 -8.27 13.36
CA ASN A 644 7.32 -9.67 13.22
C ASN A 644 6.74 -10.39 11.97
N ASP A 645 5.57 -9.98 11.48
CA ASP A 645 4.93 -10.53 10.27
C ASP A 645 5.22 -9.70 9.00
N LEU A 646 6.13 -8.72 9.05
CA LEU A 646 6.41 -7.82 7.93
C LEU A 646 6.83 -8.58 6.66
N VAL A 647 7.65 -9.63 6.81
CA VAL A 647 8.06 -10.49 5.69
C VAL A 647 6.86 -11.19 5.06
N LYS A 648 5.87 -11.60 5.86
CA LYS A 648 4.64 -12.24 5.37
C LYS A 648 3.76 -11.25 4.61
N LEU A 649 3.61 -10.02 5.13
CA LEU A 649 2.88 -8.96 4.45
C LEU A 649 3.55 -8.54 3.14
N PHE A 650 4.87 -8.41 3.15
CA PHE A 650 5.65 -8.13 1.94
C PHE A 650 5.47 -9.25 0.91
N ALA A 651 5.57 -10.52 1.31
CA ALA A 651 5.40 -11.65 0.41
C ALA A 651 4.02 -11.67 -0.27
N GLU A 652 2.97 -11.28 0.46
CA GLU A 652 1.59 -11.17 -0.07
C GLU A 652 1.42 -9.95 -1.00
N THR A 653 2.11 -8.84 -0.75
CA THR A 653 1.87 -7.57 -1.46
C THR A 653 2.87 -7.26 -2.58
N GLN A 654 4.05 -7.87 -2.60
CA GLN A 654 5.07 -7.63 -3.63
C GLN A 654 4.55 -7.90 -5.05
N HIS A 655 3.66 -8.89 -5.20
CA HIS A 655 3.02 -9.23 -6.48
C HIS A 655 2.02 -8.19 -6.97
N ARG A 656 1.90 -7.04 -6.31
CA ARG A 656 1.12 -5.89 -6.75
C ARG A 656 2.01 -4.70 -7.12
N GLY A 657 3.31 -4.93 -7.20
CA GLY A 657 4.33 -3.92 -7.48
C GLY A 657 4.58 -2.94 -6.33
N LEU A 658 4.15 -3.29 -5.11
CA LEU A 658 4.42 -2.52 -3.90
C LEU A 658 5.81 -2.82 -3.36
N THR A 659 6.53 -1.76 -2.94
CA THR A 659 7.87 -1.87 -2.33
C THR A 659 7.86 -1.41 -0.87
N TYR A 660 8.71 -2.05 -0.05
CA TYR A 660 8.78 -1.87 1.40
C TYR A 660 10.14 -1.31 1.83
N TRP A 661 10.10 -0.28 2.69
CA TRP A 661 11.27 0.47 3.15
C TRP A 661 11.20 0.70 4.67
N PRO A 662 11.38 -0.36 5.48
CA PRO A 662 11.18 -0.27 6.91
C PRO A 662 12.28 0.47 7.68
N TRP A 663 11.87 1.06 8.80
CA TRP A 663 12.70 1.82 9.73
C TRP A 663 12.65 1.24 11.16
N ASN A 664 13.48 1.80 12.06
CA ASN A 664 13.68 1.33 13.44
C ASN A 664 14.20 -0.11 13.57
N LEU A 665 15.24 -0.45 12.81
CA LEU A 665 15.82 -1.79 12.78
C LEU A 665 17.02 -1.93 13.73
N ASN A 666 17.06 -3.02 14.49
CA ASN A 666 18.29 -3.54 15.10
C ASN A 666 18.99 -4.52 14.13
N ASP A 667 20.22 -4.95 14.46
CA ASP A 667 21.02 -5.86 13.63
C ASP A 667 20.29 -7.16 13.26
N THR A 668 19.69 -7.85 14.23
CA THR A 668 18.95 -9.10 13.97
C THR A 668 17.80 -8.89 13.00
N THR A 669 16.99 -7.85 13.22
CA THR A 669 15.86 -7.52 12.34
C THR A 669 16.33 -7.09 10.96
N PHE A 670 17.43 -6.34 10.87
CA PHE A 670 18.04 -5.96 9.59
C PHE A 670 18.41 -7.19 8.78
N LYS A 671 19.16 -8.13 9.37
CA LYS A 671 19.58 -9.38 8.70
C LYS A 671 18.40 -10.21 8.24
N GLN A 672 17.37 -10.34 9.07
CA GLN A 672 16.14 -11.04 8.72
C GLN A 672 15.48 -10.45 7.47
N LEU A 673 15.33 -9.13 7.43
CA LEU A 673 14.67 -8.44 6.32
C LEU A 673 15.53 -8.41 5.05
N TYR A 674 16.84 -8.25 5.19
CA TYR A 674 17.79 -8.30 4.08
C TYR A 674 17.77 -9.67 3.41
N VAL A 675 17.87 -10.76 4.19
CA VAL A 675 17.80 -12.14 3.67
C VAL A 675 16.44 -12.46 3.06
N ALA A 676 15.35 -11.86 3.56
CA ALA A 676 14.01 -11.99 2.98
C ALA A 676 13.83 -11.25 1.63
N GLY A 677 14.80 -10.41 1.22
CA GLY A 677 14.77 -9.71 -0.07
C GLY A 677 13.89 -8.45 -0.08
N LEU A 678 13.69 -7.80 1.07
CA LEU A 678 12.99 -6.50 1.12
C LEU A 678 13.73 -5.46 0.26
N ASN A 679 13.00 -4.45 -0.21
CA ASN A 679 13.54 -3.49 -1.18
C ASN A 679 14.65 -2.61 -0.59
N GLY A 680 14.44 -2.06 0.61
CA GLY A 680 15.45 -1.29 1.32
C GLY A 680 15.28 -1.42 2.83
N VAL A 681 16.38 -1.28 3.57
CA VAL A 681 16.42 -1.41 5.04
C VAL A 681 17.16 -0.24 5.67
N THR A 682 16.45 0.53 6.49
CA THR A 682 16.97 1.75 7.12
C THR A 682 17.63 1.45 8.45
N THR A 683 18.87 1.93 8.65
CA THR A 683 19.70 1.55 9.80
C THR A 683 20.61 2.69 10.28
N ASN A 684 20.89 2.70 11.58
CA ASN A 684 21.88 3.57 12.21
C ASN A 684 23.32 3.03 12.11
N PHE A 685 23.50 1.80 11.61
CA PHE A 685 24.72 1.00 11.76
C PHE A 685 25.27 0.49 10.42
N VAL A 686 25.36 1.36 9.40
CA VAL A 686 25.81 1.01 8.04
C VAL A 686 27.13 0.20 8.05
N GLN A 687 28.06 0.53 8.95
CA GLN A 687 29.35 -0.13 9.09
C GLN A 687 29.25 -1.65 9.27
N LEU A 688 28.19 -2.16 9.89
CA LEU A 688 28.02 -3.60 10.13
C LEU A 688 27.82 -4.40 8.84
N TYR A 689 27.40 -3.74 7.76
CA TYR A 689 26.98 -4.38 6.51
C TYR A 689 27.89 -4.03 5.32
N SER A 690 28.86 -3.14 5.52
CA SER A 690 29.84 -2.66 4.52
C SER A 690 30.57 -3.78 3.76
N LYS A 691 30.77 -4.94 4.39
CA LYS A 691 31.51 -6.08 3.81
C LYS A 691 30.62 -7.15 3.17
N TYR A 692 29.30 -6.95 3.13
CA TYR A 692 28.37 -7.90 2.51
C TYR A 692 28.71 -8.08 1.04
N ILE A 693 28.73 -9.33 0.56
CA ILE A 693 28.96 -9.61 -0.86
C ILE A 693 27.65 -9.43 -1.62
N VAL A 694 27.61 -8.45 -2.52
CA VAL A 694 26.37 -7.92 -3.12
C VAL A 694 26.30 -8.10 -4.63
N ASP A 695 27.41 -8.50 -5.26
CA ASP A 695 27.46 -8.79 -6.69
C ASP A 695 28.45 -9.93 -7.00
N ILE A 696 28.19 -10.63 -8.10
CA ILE A 696 29.01 -11.72 -8.63
C ILE A 696 29.10 -11.63 -10.15
N GLN A 697 30.33 -11.61 -10.66
CA GLN A 697 30.61 -11.63 -12.08
C GLN A 697 31.43 -12.88 -12.41
N ALA A 698 30.99 -13.58 -13.45
CA ALA A 698 31.62 -14.78 -13.96
C ALA A 698 32.05 -14.56 -15.42
N PRO A 699 33.03 -15.32 -15.93
CA PRO A 699 33.40 -15.30 -17.34
C PRO A 699 32.18 -15.56 -18.23
N SER A 700 32.11 -14.94 -19.41
CA SER A 700 31.02 -15.20 -20.36
C SER A 700 31.10 -16.59 -21.01
N GLU A 701 32.31 -17.13 -21.12
CA GLU A 701 32.58 -18.45 -21.71
C GLU A 701 33.71 -19.17 -20.95
N LEU A 702 33.59 -20.50 -20.83
CA LEU A 702 34.61 -21.40 -20.29
C LEU A 702 34.76 -22.64 -21.18
N LYS A 703 35.98 -23.17 -21.30
CA LYS A 703 36.25 -24.45 -21.97
C LYS A 703 36.61 -25.52 -20.94
N LEU A 704 36.03 -26.71 -21.08
CA LEU A 704 36.17 -27.82 -20.13
C LEU A 704 36.39 -29.13 -20.91
N LYS A 705 37.20 -30.06 -20.38
CA LYS A 705 37.30 -31.42 -20.95
C LYS A 705 36.19 -32.32 -20.40
N VAL A 706 35.74 -33.31 -21.19
CA VAL A 706 34.83 -34.35 -20.67
C VAL A 706 35.42 -35.00 -19.41
N GLY A 707 34.59 -35.16 -18.38
CA GLY A 707 34.97 -35.71 -17.07
C GLY A 707 35.75 -34.74 -16.16
N GLN A 708 36.13 -33.56 -16.64
CA GLN A 708 36.80 -32.56 -15.81
C GLN A 708 35.78 -31.86 -14.89
N PRO A 709 36.09 -31.70 -13.59
CA PRO A 709 35.29 -30.88 -12.68
C PRO A 709 35.18 -29.43 -13.15
N LEU A 710 33.95 -28.91 -13.18
CA LEU A 710 33.66 -27.51 -13.43
C LEU A 710 34.19 -26.68 -12.25
N LYS A 711 35.17 -25.83 -12.54
CA LYS A 711 35.69 -24.79 -11.64
C LYS A 711 35.60 -23.45 -12.35
N MET A 712 35.26 -22.41 -11.60
CA MET A 712 35.06 -21.09 -12.16
C MET A 712 35.52 -20.02 -11.19
N ASP A 713 36.55 -19.29 -11.61
CA ASP A 713 36.97 -18.06 -10.96
C ASP A 713 35.88 -17.00 -11.16
N VAL A 714 35.53 -16.30 -10.10
CA VAL A 714 34.53 -15.23 -10.12
C VAL A 714 35.07 -13.98 -9.47
N GLN A 715 34.57 -12.83 -9.88
CA GLN A 715 34.78 -11.55 -9.22
C GLN A 715 33.56 -11.26 -8.35
N LEU A 716 33.80 -11.01 -7.07
CA LEU A 716 32.78 -10.66 -6.09
C LEU A 716 32.91 -9.18 -5.75
N GLN A 717 31.80 -8.52 -5.46
CA GLN A 717 31.80 -7.12 -5.00
C GLN A 717 31.24 -7.02 -3.58
N GLN A 718 31.94 -6.31 -2.70
CA GLN A 718 31.45 -5.93 -1.38
C GLN A 718 30.51 -4.71 -1.45
N GLN A 719 29.71 -4.48 -0.41
CA GLN A 719 28.79 -3.35 -0.31
C GLN A 719 29.52 -2.00 -0.42
N ASP A 720 30.71 -1.88 0.17
CA ASP A 720 31.60 -0.72 0.09
C ASP A 720 32.32 -0.56 -1.28
N GLY A 721 32.05 -1.46 -2.22
CA GLY A 721 32.58 -1.43 -3.58
C GLY A 721 33.90 -2.17 -3.78
N ILE A 722 34.51 -2.74 -2.72
CA ILE A 722 35.75 -3.52 -2.85
C ILE A 722 35.50 -4.77 -3.70
N GLU A 723 36.33 -4.95 -4.72
CA GLU A 723 36.31 -6.14 -5.57
C GLU A 723 37.23 -7.23 -5.01
N LEU A 724 36.73 -8.46 -4.96
CA LEU A 724 37.44 -9.63 -4.45
C LEU A 724 37.46 -10.73 -5.51
N LYS A 725 38.56 -11.49 -5.56
CA LYS A 725 38.62 -12.73 -6.34
C LYS A 725 38.03 -13.87 -5.50
N GLY A 726 37.17 -14.67 -6.12
CA GLY A 726 36.54 -15.81 -5.49
C GLY A 726 36.46 -17.03 -6.41
N GLN A 727 35.87 -18.09 -5.91
CA GLN A 727 35.49 -19.28 -6.66
C GLN A 727 33.98 -19.46 -6.59
N ALA A 728 33.35 -19.83 -7.69
CA ALA A 728 31.97 -20.29 -7.67
C ALA A 728 31.86 -21.53 -6.76
N GLN A 729 30.87 -21.52 -5.88
CA GLN A 729 30.65 -22.57 -4.88
C GLN A 729 29.50 -23.50 -5.27
N GLN A 730 28.65 -23.05 -6.19
CA GLN A 730 27.44 -23.74 -6.63
C GLN A 730 27.21 -23.47 -8.10
N PHE A 731 26.52 -24.41 -8.77
CA PHE A 731 26.17 -24.26 -10.18
C PHE A 731 24.72 -24.69 -10.40
N ILE A 732 23.95 -23.87 -11.13
CA ILE A 732 22.67 -24.28 -11.70
C ILE A 732 22.90 -24.60 -13.16
N ILE A 733 22.65 -25.84 -13.55
CA ILE A 733 22.84 -26.32 -14.92
C ILE A 733 21.53 -26.16 -15.67
N LEU A 734 21.52 -25.30 -16.70
CA LEU A 734 20.31 -24.98 -17.44
C LEU A 734 19.85 -26.15 -18.31
N ALA A 735 18.55 -26.22 -18.59
CA ALA A 735 17.96 -27.30 -19.38
C ALA A 735 18.61 -27.44 -20.77
N ARG A 736 18.52 -28.65 -21.34
CA ARG A 736 19.16 -29.04 -22.61
C ARG A 736 20.71 -28.97 -22.60
N SER A 737 21.32 -29.05 -21.42
CA SER A 737 22.77 -29.24 -21.27
C SER A 737 23.19 -30.70 -21.51
N PRO A 738 24.45 -30.96 -21.88
CA PRO A 738 25.00 -32.32 -21.96
C PRO A 738 24.85 -33.09 -20.65
N GLN A 739 24.88 -34.42 -20.74
CA GLN A 739 24.85 -35.30 -19.57
C GLN A 739 25.95 -34.92 -18.57
N HIS A 740 25.58 -34.85 -17.29
CA HIS A 740 26.46 -34.42 -16.22
C HIS A 740 26.18 -35.16 -14.93
N GLU A 741 27.20 -35.23 -14.08
CA GLU A 741 27.13 -35.80 -12.75
C GLU A 741 27.43 -34.71 -11.71
N THR A 742 26.73 -34.78 -10.58
CA THR A 742 27.03 -33.95 -9.40
C THR A 742 27.48 -34.87 -8.26
N LYS A 743 28.75 -34.76 -7.84
CA LYS A 743 29.33 -35.53 -6.73
C LYS A 743 29.93 -34.57 -5.71
N ALA A 744 29.49 -34.66 -4.46
CA ALA A 744 29.96 -33.81 -3.35
C ALA A 744 29.99 -32.30 -3.68
N GLY A 745 28.97 -31.80 -4.42
CA GLY A 745 28.86 -30.40 -4.84
C GLY A 745 29.68 -30.02 -6.07
N SER A 746 30.51 -30.92 -6.60
CA SER A 746 31.25 -30.73 -7.85
C SER A 746 30.44 -31.24 -9.05
N VAL A 747 30.34 -30.42 -10.10
CA VAL A 747 29.68 -30.79 -11.37
C VAL A 747 30.74 -31.21 -12.39
N SER A 748 30.52 -32.31 -13.10
CA SER A 748 31.35 -32.71 -14.26
C SER A 748 30.46 -33.18 -15.40
N PHE A 749 30.80 -32.82 -16.64
CA PHE A 749 30.04 -33.25 -17.82
C PHE A 749 30.62 -34.54 -18.40
N THR A 750 29.77 -35.53 -18.66
CA THR A 750 30.16 -36.86 -19.17
C THR A 750 30.09 -36.96 -20.70
N GLN A 751 29.61 -35.91 -21.37
CA GLN A 751 29.50 -35.82 -22.82
C GLN A 751 29.99 -34.47 -23.36
N LYS A 752 30.50 -34.49 -24.60
CA LYS A 752 30.85 -33.26 -25.34
C LYS A 752 29.59 -32.46 -25.66
N GLY A 753 29.73 -31.14 -25.77
CA GLY A 753 28.63 -30.26 -26.15
C GLY A 753 28.79 -28.85 -25.59
N THR A 754 27.70 -28.10 -25.57
CA THR A 754 27.64 -26.77 -24.95
C THR A 754 26.59 -26.79 -23.85
N ALA A 755 27.00 -26.45 -22.63
CA ALA A 755 26.11 -26.21 -21.51
C ALA A 755 26.00 -24.71 -21.24
N TYR A 756 24.90 -24.30 -20.61
CA TYR A 756 24.80 -22.98 -19.97
C TYR A 756 24.60 -23.17 -18.47
N VAL A 757 25.36 -22.43 -17.67
CA VAL A 757 25.36 -22.56 -16.22
C VAL A 757 25.26 -21.21 -15.53
N LEU A 758 24.61 -21.15 -14.37
CA LEU A 758 24.72 -20.01 -13.46
C LEU A 758 25.75 -20.34 -12.37
N ALA A 759 26.72 -19.45 -12.18
CA ALA A 759 27.69 -19.59 -11.09
C ALA A 759 27.15 -18.92 -9.83
N GLY A 760 27.09 -19.69 -8.74
CA GLY A 760 26.55 -19.25 -7.46
C GLY A 760 27.62 -19.07 -6.39
N TYR A 761 27.41 -18.11 -5.49
CA TYR A 761 28.22 -17.90 -4.29
C TYR A 761 27.32 -17.76 -3.06
N LYS A 762 27.66 -18.49 -1.99
CA LYS A 762 26.96 -18.41 -0.71
C LYS A 762 27.71 -17.44 0.21
N TYR A 763 27.05 -16.33 0.56
CA TYR A 763 27.57 -15.42 1.57
C TYR A 763 26.98 -15.79 2.94
N GLN A 764 27.85 -16.16 3.88
CA GLN A 764 27.49 -16.45 5.27
C GLN A 764 27.62 -15.16 6.09
N ILE A 765 26.50 -14.63 6.60
CA ILE A 765 26.50 -13.42 7.44
C ILE A 765 26.95 -13.79 8.86
N ASP A 766 26.27 -14.75 9.46
CA ASP A 766 26.54 -15.29 10.80
C ASP A 766 25.99 -16.73 10.91
N GLN A 767 25.88 -17.31 12.10
CA GLN A 767 25.39 -18.69 12.26
C GLN A 767 23.94 -18.90 11.78
N GLN A 768 23.10 -17.86 11.81
CA GLN A 768 21.67 -17.95 11.52
C GLN A 768 21.35 -17.49 10.09
N TYR A 769 22.04 -16.45 9.60
CA TYR A 769 21.70 -15.78 8.35
C TYR A 769 22.75 -16.01 7.26
N PHE A 770 22.27 -16.31 6.06
CA PHE A 770 23.05 -16.44 4.83
C PHE A 770 22.15 -16.19 3.62
N TYR A 771 22.77 -15.90 2.48
CA TYR A 771 22.07 -15.83 1.19
C TYR A 771 22.97 -16.31 0.05
N HIS A 772 22.35 -16.57 -1.11
CA HIS A 772 23.04 -16.91 -2.34
C HIS A 772 22.86 -15.80 -3.38
N ILE A 773 23.90 -15.54 -4.16
CA ILE A 773 23.84 -14.70 -5.37
C ILE A 773 24.34 -15.51 -6.56
N PHE A 774 23.84 -15.19 -7.76
CA PHE A 774 24.16 -15.92 -8.98
C PHE A 774 24.55 -14.97 -10.11
N SER A 775 25.52 -15.40 -10.91
CA SER A 775 25.98 -14.69 -12.10
C SER A 775 24.93 -14.71 -13.22
N LYS A 776 25.15 -13.90 -14.26
CA LYS A 776 24.54 -14.12 -15.58
C LYS A 776 24.93 -15.51 -16.14
N PRO A 777 24.17 -16.05 -17.12
CA PRO A 777 24.50 -17.33 -17.73
C PRO A 777 25.88 -17.37 -18.36
N VAL A 778 26.64 -18.42 -18.04
CA VAL A 778 27.97 -18.69 -18.57
C VAL A 778 27.90 -19.83 -19.57
N LYS A 779 28.48 -19.64 -20.75
CA LYS A 779 28.58 -20.68 -21.76
C LYS A 779 29.76 -21.61 -21.44
N VAL A 780 29.52 -22.91 -21.30
CA VAL A 780 30.56 -23.91 -21.04
C VAL A 780 30.68 -24.82 -22.26
N ILE A 781 31.83 -24.81 -22.93
CA ILE A 781 32.13 -25.66 -24.08
C ILE A 781 32.89 -26.90 -23.59
N ILE A 782 32.29 -28.08 -23.71
CA ILE A 782 32.85 -29.35 -23.27
C ILE A 782 33.47 -30.08 -24.48
N LYS A 783 34.79 -30.32 -24.43
CA LYS A 783 35.58 -30.91 -25.53
C LYS A 783 36.18 -32.27 -25.22
#